data_AF-W2I8A3-F1
#
_entry.id   AF-W2I8A3-F1
#
_cell.length_a   1.000
_cell.length_b   1.000
_cell.length_c   1.000
_cell.angle_alpha   90.00
_cell.angle_beta   90.00
_cell.angle_gamma   90.00
#
_symmetry.space_group_name_H-M   'P 1'
#
loop_
_entity.id
_entity.type
_entity.pdbx_description
1 polymer ?
#
loop_
_entity_poly.entity_id
_entity_poly.type
_entity_poly.pdbx_seq_one_letter_code
_entity_poly.pdbx_strand_id
1 'polypeptide(L)'
;MSSHRLLLPLLTLLSVLLTGLYVADVVSTKNYESACEMTWSWPVYTPVTWRSVPSHPKYQLYRVDMKFARDDLSGVPVLFVPGHMGSYKQARSLSRHLWDTNETLFDVFALDLDEEPTGLNGNFITDQATYLNDVVRAILREYKRQNKKSNKKLVIPDSVVIVAHSMGGIVARTAELLPNYKKRSIQHVVGLGVPYENPSFPFDAEMNAVYDRIHSKKGKNDQVVYVSIAGGHKDTLVQTALTSIDTLADSSRAFVALASAISTVQTPVDHFCLLWCHQLLKVVAESLYKAVNLETRELVSNPNVRLAIAKEVLFGGSSSEDGVVIETVANESLHRSYVLDGYYPGEYAGYALLLPYFLTNLLRTRFMTVIVIMYVLALQFFSAQVAQWQTRFNLQSTPSPQDLSQENFPSFTSMLHPAAHTPAFLKNIANALHDKSNLGKTTTVGIAVLAAAAAGYFGYGQLLSSGQDADSLTAFATMAGEILILYAYALGLLYALTQLFSLLQRFVVSPVVSLVGNITDQLKLRRWMIIAFIHAVVQILGQIKSPSSDSSKVLGLAVLSSFVVFVLYLLVLGGNNDGTSDQQRMQRSLFAVLFLSIFPWGGKVAYFAGVVRTPPSELSNGMLMEGGSYIAVLSLFTYLISLSLECMIPLPPTAFFGASSGQDAASVYGKSSSNSNSNVKITAENCPKCIFEDGGPGSVLVEYSDRTTRRIVTGKTGEVVYVGRTFRVVSCDCVYRFKNSRDFCAFCIRSCRLCGGGNGNFQEAAKYKDFLEESKVDLAMHALVPMTFQICAVIQAMYSLYRSHMSFYLTPACVVALVIYHIVLRHPIEARRIKNKQRKKTTKKKKSSNKSKSKTTTTTTTATSSTTGATVSTDTTSRKKKKKRKSGTSTSSASSPLIEEVATS
;
A
#
# COMPACT_ATOMS: atom_id res chain seq x y z
N MET A 1 0.06 -19.94 -36.32
CA MET A 1 0.14 -19.70 -34.86
C MET A 1 -0.14 -18.23 -34.62
N SER A 2 -1.18 -17.85 -33.87
CA SER A 2 -1.61 -16.45 -33.85
C SER A 2 -0.60 -15.55 -33.12
N SER A 3 -0.31 -14.39 -33.71
CA SER A 3 0.52 -13.29 -33.18
C SER A 3 0.14 -12.89 -31.73
N HIS A 4 -1.08 -13.24 -31.28
CA HIS A 4 -1.58 -13.02 -29.93
C HIS A 4 -0.89 -13.83 -28.81
N ARG A 5 -0.27 -14.99 -29.11
CA ARG A 5 0.39 -15.81 -28.06
C ARG A 5 1.84 -15.39 -27.74
N LEU A 6 2.46 -14.57 -28.58
CA LEU A 6 3.87 -14.18 -28.46
C LEU A 6 4.11 -12.83 -27.77
N LEU A 7 3.10 -11.95 -27.72
CA LEU A 7 3.24 -10.60 -27.18
C LEU A 7 3.66 -10.57 -25.70
N LEU A 8 3.01 -11.35 -24.83
CA LEU A 8 3.28 -11.31 -23.39
C LEU A 8 4.65 -11.92 -23.00
N PRO A 9 5.07 -13.08 -23.54
CA PRO A 9 6.44 -13.57 -23.37
C PRO A 9 7.48 -12.56 -23.87
N LEU A 10 7.23 -11.90 -25.00
CA LEU A 10 8.12 -10.88 -25.56
C LEU A 10 8.23 -9.65 -24.63
N LEU A 11 7.10 -9.11 -24.17
CA LEU A 11 7.08 -7.99 -23.21
C LEU A 11 7.78 -8.36 -21.90
N THR A 12 7.63 -9.59 -21.44
CA THR A 12 8.32 -10.12 -20.26
C THR A 12 9.83 -10.14 -20.48
N LEU A 13 10.27 -10.76 -21.59
CA LEU A 13 11.69 -10.84 -21.93
C LEU A 13 12.30 -9.45 -22.03
N LEU A 14 11.61 -8.52 -22.71
CA LEU A 14 12.03 -7.13 -22.84
C LEU A 14 12.11 -6.43 -21.49
N SER A 15 11.11 -6.61 -20.61
CA SER A 15 11.08 -5.97 -19.30
C SER A 15 12.16 -6.52 -18.37
N VAL A 16 12.39 -7.85 -18.38
CA VAL A 16 13.47 -8.47 -17.59
C VAL A 16 14.84 -8.05 -18.12
N LEU A 17 15.03 -8.04 -19.44
CA LEU A 17 16.26 -7.54 -20.07
C LEU A 17 16.50 -6.07 -19.70
N LEU A 18 15.48 -5.23 -19.85
CA LEU A 18 15.54 -3.82 -19.53
C LEU A 18 15.87 -3.59 -18.04
N THR A 19 15.27 -4.36 -17.14
CA THR A 19 15.61 -4.33 -15.71
C THR A 19 17.06 -4.71 -15.47
N GLY A 20 17.54 -5.78 -16.13
CA GLY A 20 18.92 -6.25 -16.01
C GLY A 20 19.94 -5.22 -16.52
N LEU A 21 19.66 -4.60 -17.67
CA LEU A 21 20.49 -3.53 -18.23
C LEU A 21 20.47 -2.29 -17.34
N TYR A 22 19.31 -1.89 -16.81
CA TYR A 22 19.21 -0.77 -15.87
C TYR A 22 20.00 -1.03 -14.58
N VAL A 23 19.92 -2.24 -14.03
CA VAL A 23 20.72 -2.62 -12.85
C VAL A 23 22.21 -2.61 -13.18
N ALA A 24 22.62 -3.11 -14.35
CA ALA A 24 24.00 -3.04 -14.80
C ALA A 24 24.50 -1.59 -14.94
N ASP A 25 23.68 -0.71 -15.50
CA ASP A 25 23.95 0.73 -15.60
C ASP A 25 24.12 1.37 -14.22
N VAL A 26 23.21 1.10 -13.26
CA VAL A 26 23.34 1.59 -11.88
C VAL A 26 24.61 1.09 -11.20
N VAL A 27 25.00 -0.17 -11.46
CA VAL A 27 26.27 -0.72 -10.95
C VAL A 27 27.48 -0.03 -11.60
N SER A 28 27.44 0.18 -12.92
CA SER A 28 28.49 0.91 -13.65
C SER A 28 28.65 2.34 -13.11
N THR A 29 27.53 3.06 -12.94
CA THR A 29 27.50 4.40 -12.34
C THR A 29 28.12 4.42 -10.94
N LYS A 30 27.81 3.44 -10.09
CA LYS A 30 28.39 3.37 -8.73
C LYS A 30 29.89 3.09 -8.76
N ASN A 31 30.34 2.27 -9.70
CA ASN A 31 31.75 1.89 -9.85
C ASN A 31 32.60 2.95 -10.55
N TYR A 32 31.98 3.90 -11.26
CA TYR A 32 32.69 5.00 -11.89
C TYR A 32 33.54 5.77 -10.86
N GLU A 33 34.84 5.85 -11.07
CA GLU A 33 35.75 6.47 -10.12
C GLU A 33 35.45 7.97 -9.98
N SER A 34 35.39 8.46 -8.74
CA SER A 34 35.32 9.90 -8.49
C SER A 34 36.75 10.38 -8.25
N ALA A 35 37.15 11.45 -8.92
CA ALA A 35 38.42 12.13 -8.68
C ALA A 35 38.40 12.96 -7.38
N CYS A 36 37.32 12.84 -6.62
CA CYS A 36 37.14 13.56 -5.39
C CYS A 36 38.12 13.06 -4.29
N GLU A 37 38.89 13.99 -3.74
CA GLU A 37 39.83 13.69 -2.66
C GLU A 37 39.13 13.67 -1.29
N MET A 38 39.64 12.84 -0.39
CA MET A 38 39.12 12.72 0.96
C MET A 38 39.48 13.95 1.81
N THR A 39 38.50 14.57 2.45
CA THR A 39 38.77 15.57 3.50
C THR A 39 39.09 14.88 4.83
N TRP A 40 40.33 15.02 5.30
CA TRP A 40 40.75 14.50 6.60
C TRP A 40 40.56 15.55 7.70
N SER A 41 39.97 15.13 8.83
CA SER A 41 39.67 16.02 9.95
C SER A 41 39.55 15.25 11.27
N TRP A 42 39.85 15.93 12.38
CA TRP A 42 39.75 15.39 13.75
C TRP A 42 38.96 16.34 14.65
N PRO A 43 37.67 16.60 14.35
CA PRO A 43 36.85 17.50 15.16
C PRO A 43 36.62 16.97 16.57
N VAL A 44 36.54 17.90 17.51
CA VAL A 44 35.94 17.72 18.83
C VAL A 44 34.46 18.11 18.73
N TYR A 45 33.59 17.19 19.14
CA TYR A 45 32.15 17.44 19.26
C TYR A 45 31.78 17.64 20.71
N THR A 46 31.46 18.88 21.07
CA THR A 46 31.10 19.23 22.44
C THR A 46 29.57 19.37 22.55
N PRO A 47 28.88 18.54 23.37
CA PRO A 47 27.45 18.71 23.61
C PRO A 47 27.17 20.10 24.17
N VAL A 48 26.18 20.80 23.61
CA VAL A 48 25.80 22.13 24.06
C VAL A 48 24.83 22.03 25.22
N THR A 49 25.24 22.53 26.39
CA THR A 49 24.50 22.43 27.66
C THR A 49 23.87 23.76 28.12
N TRP A 50 23.68 24.71 27.19
CA TRP A 50 23.14 26.02 27.52
C TRP A 50 21.70 25.94 28.01
N ARG A 51 21.35 26.75 29.03
CA ARG A 51 19.96 26.87 29.54
C ARG A 51 18.96 27.33 28.47
N SER A 52 19.43 27.96 27.40
CA SER A 52 18.60 28.45 26.29
C SER A 52 18.20 27.35 25.31
N VAL A 53 18.94 26.24 25.26
CA VAL A 53 18.63 25.08 24.42
C VAL A 53 17.55 24.27 25.13
N PRO A 54 16.37 24.03 24.52
CA PRO A 54 15.37 23.21 25.16
C PRO A 54 15.86 21.78 25.29
N SER A 55 15.58 21.19 26.45
CA SER A 55 15.74 19.76 26.63
C SER A 55 14.81 19.03 25.67
N HIS A 56 15.36 18.08 24.90
CA HIS A 56 14.61 17.26 23.98
C HIS A 56 14.97 15.78 24.22
N PRO A 57 13.99 14.85 24.21
CA PRO A 57 14.25 13.45 24.54
C PRO A 57 15.11 12.71 23.50
N LYS A 58 15.14 13.19 22.26
CA LYS A 58 15.85 12.52 21.14
C LYS A 58 16.96 13.33 20.51
N TYR A 59 16.86 14.66 20.54
CA TYR A 59 17.64 15.52 19.67
C TYR A 59 18.58 16.35 20.52
N GLN A 60 19.78 16.60 19.99
CA GLN A 60 20.82 17.32 20.69
C GLN A 60 21.51 18.31 19.76
N LEU A 61 22.19 19.28 20.37
CA LEU A 61 23.02 20.24 19.68
C LEU A 61 24.47 20.03 20.08
N TYR A 62 25.36 19.98 19.09
CA TYR A 62 26.80 19.91 19.31
C TYR A 62 27.48 21.15 18.74
N ARG A 63 28.52 21.64 19.43
CA ARG A 63 29.54 22.53 18.85
C ARG A 63 30.62 21.67 18.22
N VAL A 64 31.13 22.11 17.06
CA VAL A 64 32.16 21.42 16.30
C VAL A 64 33.40 22.30 16.23
N ASP A 65 34.50 21.87 16.85
CA ASP A 65 35.79 22.58 16.83
C ASP A 65 36.90 21.66 16.30
N MET A 66 37.87 22.17 15.51
CA MET A 66 38.86 21.32 14.83
C MET A 66 40.05 20.85 15.68
N LYS A 67 40.42 21.59 16.73
CA LYS A 67 41.60 21.28 17.56
C LYS A 67 41.22 21.10 19.03
N PHE A 68 40.67 22.16 19.62
CA PHE A 68 40.29 22.22 21.01
C PHE A 68 38.92 22.84 21.15
N ALA A 69 38.16 22.39 22.14
CA ALA A 69 36.88 22.98 22.47
C ALA A 69 37.09 24.47 22.82
N ARG A 70 36.30 25.35 22.21
CA ARG A 70 36.28 26.77 22.53
C ARG A 70 35.08 27.08 23.42
N ASP A 71 35.25 28.02 24.34
CA ASP A 71 34.15 28.48 25.20
C ASP A 71 33.46 29.73 24.65
N ASP A 72 34.22 30.63 24.05
CA ASP A 72 33.72 31.90 23.52
C ASP A 72 33.06 31.73 22.14
N LEU A 73 31.98 32.47 21.90
CA LEU A 73 31.33 32.65 20.60
C LEU A 73 31.67 34.04 20.06
N SER A 74 32.34 34.09 18.91
CA SER A 74 32.83 35.36 18.34
C SER A 74 32.78 35.42 16.81
N GLY A 75 32.41 34.32 16.17
CA GLY A 75 32.30 34.20 14.72
C GLY A 75 30.85 34.19 14.23
N VAL A 76 30.69 33.96 12.94
CA VAL A 76 29.40 33.75 12.29
C VAL A 76 28.89 32.35 12.63
N PRO A 77 27.67 32.21 13.19
CA PRO A 77 27.11 30.90 13.51
C PRO A 77 26.70 30.14 12.24
N VAL A 78 27.25 28.94 12.08
CA VAL A 78 26.91 27.99 11.01
C VAL A 78 26.35 26.73 11.65
N LEU A 79 25.16 26.31 11.23
CA LEU A 79 24.50 25.11 11.76
C LEU A 79 24.36 24.05 10.66
N PHE A 80 24.99 22.91 10.88
CA PHE A 80 24.86 21.73 10.04
C PHE A 80 23.61 20.92 10.41
N VAL A 81 22.79 20.59 9.42
CA VAL A 81 21.57 19.79 9.57
C VAL A 81 21.71 18.50 8.75
N PRO A 82 21.80 17.32 9.40
CA PRO A 82 21.94 16.04 8.70
C PRO A 82 20.62 15.61 8.02
N GLY A 83 20.73 14.64 7.12
CA GLY A 83 19.61 14.07 6.39
C GLY A 83 19.11 12.72 6.91
N HIS A 84 18.48 11.95 6.02
CA HIS A 84 17.94 10.62 6.30
C HIS A 84 19.03 9.70 6.89
N MET A 85 18.81 9.18 8.10
CA MET A 85 19.77 8.35 8.84
C MET A 85 21.17 8.99 8.98
N GLY A 86 21.23 10.32 8.95
CA GLY A 86 22.47 11.07 8.99
C GLY A 86 22.93 11.39 10.41
N SER A 87 24.24 11.24 10.65
CA SER A 87 24.86 11.63 11.92
C SER A 87 25.28 13.10 11.89
N TYR A 88 25.17 13.79 13.02
CA TYR A 88 25.73 15.13 13.22
C TYR A 88 27.24 15.21 12.91
N LYS A 89 27.95 14.06 13.00
CA LYS A 89 29.37 13.95 12.67
C LYS A 89 29.71 14.19 11.20
N GLN A 90 28.70 14.19 10.32
CA GLN A 90 28.87 14.53 8.90
C GLN A 90 29.34 15.99 8.70
N ALA A 91 29.16 16.87 9.69
CA ALA A 91 29.65 18.25 9.65
C ALA A 91 31.18 18.38 9.56
N ARG A 92 31.95 17.32 9.88
CA ARG A 92 33.41 17.38 10.09
C ARG A 92 34.19 18.00 8.93
N SER A 93 33.86 17.59 7.71
CA SER A 93 34.65 17.91 6.53
C SER A 93 34.47 19.37 6.14
N LEU A 94 33.23 19.87 6.15
CA LEU A 94 32.95 21.28 5.95
C LEU A 94 33.59 22.13 7.06
N SER A 95 33.47 21.68 8.31
CA SER A 95 34.04 22.39 9.46
C SER A 95 35.57 22.52 9.35
N ARG A 96 36.25 21.51 8.77
CA ARG A 96 37.68 21.55 8.48
C ARG A 96 38.04 22.66 7.49
N HIS A 97 37.29 22.76 6.38
CA HIS A 97 37.51 23.78 5.37
C HIS A 97 37.16 25.18 5.86
N LEU A 98 36.07 25.34 6.63
CA LEU A 98 35.75 26.62 7.27
C LEU A 98 36.88 27.06 8.21
N TRP A 99 37.45 26.14 8.98
CA TRP A 99 38.61 26.40 9.83
C TRP A 99 39.84 26.83 9.02
N ASP A 100 40.11 26.19 7.88
CA ASP A 100 41.24 26.53 7.00
C ASP A 100 41.12 27.92 6.37
N THR A 101 39.90 28.42 6.14
CA THR A 101 39.72 29.81 5.69
C THR A 101 40.10 30.81 6.78
N ASN A 102 39.60 30.59 8.01
CA ASN A 102 39.95 31.38 9.19
C ASN A 102 39.49 30.66 10.47
N GLU A 103 40.43 30.34 11.36
CA GLU A 103 40.19 29.53 12.56
C GLU A 103 39.10 30.08 13.51
N THR A 104 38.84 31.39 13.48
CA THR A 104 37.92 32.07 14.43
C THR A 104 36.71 32.71 13.79
N LEU A 105 36.61 32.70 12.46
CA LEU A 105 35.55 33.39 11.74
C LEU A 105 34.19 32.69 11.85
N PHE A 106 34.20 31.35 11.96
CA PHE A 106 32.99 30.55 12.03
C PHE A 106 32.88 29.81 13.35
N ASP A 107 31.68 29.85 13.91
CA ASP A 107 31.27 28.99 15.02
C ASP A 107 30.34 27.93 14.47
N VAL A 108 30.85 26.69 14.34
CA VAL A 108 30.12 25.60 13.70
C VAL A 108 29.38 24.77 14.73
N PHE A 109 28.12 24.50 14.43
CA PHE A 109 27.23 23.66 15.21
C PHE A 109 26.71 22.52 14.33
N ALA A 110 26.30 21.42 14.94
CA ALA A 110 25.67 20.30 14.25
C ALA A 110 24.48 19.79 15.07
N LEU A 111 23.37 19.53 14.38
CA LEU A 111 22.20 18.87 14.96
C LEU A 111 22.37 17.36 14.98
N ASP A 112 22.13 16.77 16.14
CA ASP A 112 21.91 15.34 16.29
C ASP A 112 20.42 15.05 16.30
N LEU A 113 19.97 14.32 15.29
CA LEU A 113 18.56 14.00 15.03
C LEU A 113 18.27 12.50 15.22
N ASP A 114 19.05 11.83 16.08
CA ASP A 114 18.98 10.38 16.40
C ASP A 114 19.02 9.47 15.16
N GLU A 115 19.64 9.93 14.07
CA GLU A 115 19.73 9.19 12.80
C GLU A 115 18.37 8.66 12.33
N GLU A 116 17.30 9.43 12.56
CA GLU A 116 15.95 9.02 12.20
C GLU A 116 15.80 8.86 10.66
N PRO A 117 14.93 7.94 10.20
CA PRO A 117 14.72 7.69 8.78
C PRO A 117 13.83 8.78 8.13
N THR A 118 14.24 10.05 8.22
CA THR A 118 13.45 11.24 7.84
C THR A 118 12.85 11.16 6.44
N GLY A 119 13.56 10.58 5.46
CA GLY A 119 13.07 10.40 4.09
C GLY A 119 11.86 9.47 3.90
N LEU A 120 11.45 8.71 4.92
CA LEU A 120 10.35 7.76 4.82
C LEU A 120 9.02 8.26 5.38
N ASN A 121 9.02 9.27 6.26
CA ASN A 121 7.79 9.76 6.90
C ASN A 121 7.87 11.25 7.27
N GLY A 122 6.83 12.01 6.91
CA GLY A 122 6.79 13.47 7.10
C GLY A 122 6.68 13.94 8.56
N ASN A 123 6.29 13.09 9.50
CA ASN A 123 6.24 13.46 10.92
C ASN A 123 7.65 13.76 11.46
N PHE A 124 8.65 12.99 11.05
CA PHE A 124 10.06 13.26 11.41
C PHE A 124 10.50 14.65 10.97
N ILE A 125 10.16 15.07 9.75
CA ILE A 125 10.52 16.41 9.25
C ILE A 125 9.93 17.50 10.14
N THR A 126 8.66 17.34 10.53
CA THR A 126 7.96 18.36 11.33
C THR A 126 8.57 18.48 12.73
N ASP A 127 8.88 17.35 13.37
CA ASP A 127 9.54 17.31 14.69
C ASP A 127 10.96 17.92 14.63
N GLN A 128 11.75 17.50 13.63
CA GLN A 128 13.12 18.00 13.42
C GLN A 128 13.13 19.49 13.09
N ALA A 129 12.18 19.97 12.29
CA ALA A 129 12.05 21.38 11.92
C ALA A 129 11.64 22.26 13.12
N THR A 130 10.77 21.73 13.99
CA THR A 130 10.39 22.40 15.23
C THR A 130 11.61 22.58 16.13
N TYR A 131 12.40 21.51 16.32
CA TYR A 131 13.62 21.55 17.12
C TYR A 131 14.71 22.45 16.51
N LEU A 132 14.88 22.45 15.19
CA LEU A 132 15.79 23.34 14.49
C LEU A 132 15.50 24.82 14.81
N ASN A 133 14.23 25.24 14.76
CA ASN A 133 13.82 26.61 15.14
C ASN A 133 14.15 26.94 16.60
N ASP A 134 14.03 25.95 17.48
CA ASP A 134 14.35 26.11 18.89
C ASP A 134 15.86 26.27 19.13
N VAL A 135 16.66 25.46 18.47
CA VAL A 135 18.12 25.55 18.48
C VAL A 135 18.61 26.87 17.88
N VAL A 136 18.09 27.29 16.73
CA VAL A 136 18.47 28.58 16.11
C VAL A 136 18.22 29.74 17.08
N ARG A 137 17.07 29.74 17.78
CA ARG A 137 16.79 30.76 18.80
C ARG A 137 17.74 30.65 19.99
N ALA A 138 18.11 29.44 20.41
CA ALA A 138 19.04 29.21 21.51
C ALA A 138 20.45 29.74 21.20
N ILE A 139 20.97 29.48 19.99
CA ILE A 139 22.25 29.99 19.49
C ILE A 139 22.24 31.52 19.54
N LEU A 140 21.27 32.18 18.90
CA LEU A 140 21.21 33.65 18.86
C LEU A 140 21.06 34.29 20.26
N ARG A 141 20.38 33.63 21.20
CA ARG A 141 20.29 34.07 22.60
C ARG A 141 21.63 33.95 23.32
N GLU A 142 22.39 32.91 23.02
CA GLU A 142 23.68 32.66 23.65
C GLU A 142 24.71 33.72 23.23
N TYR A 143 24.77 34.10 21.96
CA TYR A 143 25.59 35.25 21.51
C TYR A 143 25.25 36.53 22.28
N LYS A 144 23.96 36.85 22.43
CA LYS A 144 23.50 38.01 23.22
C LYS A 144 23.94 37.93 24.68
N ARG A 145 23.91 36.73 25.27
CA ARG A 145 24.28 36.49 26.66
C ARG A 145 25.80 36.66 26.88
N GLN A 146 26.62 36.05 26.02
CA GLN A 146 28.08 36.16 26.14
C GLN A 146 28.58 37.58 25.91
N ASN A 147 28.01 38.29 24.93
CA ASN A 147 28.33 39.68 24.65
C ASN A 147 28.10 40.59 25.87
N LYS A 148 26.93 40.46 26.52
CA LYS A 148 26.62 41.18 27.78
C LYS A 148 27.58 40.87 28.92
N LYS A 149 28.12 39.64 28.99
CA LYS A 149 29.03 39.22 30.06
C LYS A 149 30.48 39.66 29.81
N SER A 150 30.91 39.70 28.56
CA SER A 150 32.32 39.89 28.19
C SER A 150 32.76 41.36 28.21
N ASN A 151 31.84 42.35 28.30
CA ASN A 151 32.09 43.78 28.07
C ASN A 151 32.75 44.11 26.69
N LYS A 152 33.03 43.10 25.86
CA LYS A 152 33.47 43.25 24.47
C LYS A 152 32.27 43.69 23.62
N LYS A 153 32.38 44.83 22.93
CA LYS A 153 31.41 45.29 21.90
C LYS A 153 31.57 44.46 20.62
N LEU A 154 31.36 43.15 20.68
CA LEU A 154 31.25 42.32 19.48
C LEU A 154 29.87 42.57 18.83
N VAL A 155 29.78 42.48 17.51
CA VAL A 155 28.48 42.55 16.84
C VAL A 155 27.72 41.25 17.08
N ILE A 156 26.42 41.34 17.34
CA ILE A 156 25.59 40.18 17.70
C ILE A 156 24.91 39.68 16.42
N PRO A 157 25.11 38.42 16.00
CA PRO A 157 24.49 37.91 14.80
C PRO A 157 22.96 37.91 14.94
N ASP A 158 22.27 38.32 13.88
CA ASP A 158 20.80 38.28 13.82
C ASP A 158 20.24 36.97 13.25
N SER A 159 21.08 36.21 12.54
CA SER A 159 20.72 34.96 11.86
C SER A 159 21.81 33.90 11.95
N VAL A 160 21.43 32.65 11.72
CA VAL A 160 22.30 31.48 11.61
C VAL A 160 22.34 31.03 10.14
N VAL A 161 23.54 30.74 9.63
CA VAL A 161 23.72 30.13 8.30
C VAL A 161 23.44 28.63 8.43
N ILE A 162 22.61 28.08 7.54
CA ILE A 162 22.30 26.65 7.54
C ILE A 162 23.09 25.96 6.43
N VAL A 163 23.77 24.86 6.75
CA VAL A 163 24.26 23.92 5.74
C VAL A 163 23.58 22.58 5.97
N ALA A 164 22.84 22.11 4.99
CA ALA A 164 21.96 20.98 5.14
C ALA A 164 22.23 19.91 4.09
N HIS A 165 22.16 18.65 4.51
CA HIS A 165 22.36 17.51 3.61
C HIS A 165 21.06 16.74 3.43
N SER A 166 20.76 16.34 2.18
CA SER A 166 19.63 15.47 1.87
C SER A 166 18.32 16.00 2.48
N MET A 167 17.58 15.18 3.24
CA MET A 167 16.35 15.61 3.89
C MET A 167 16.51 16.74 4.92
N GLY A 168 17.73 17.03 5.40
CA GLY A 168 18.00 18.15 6.29
C GLY A 168 17.66 19.51 5.68
N GLY A 169 17.76 19.65 4.35
CA GLY A 169 17.36 20.88 3.67
C GLY A 169 15.84 21.05 3.61
N ILE A 170 15.11 19.94 3.53
CA ILE A 170 13.64 19.92 3.65
C ILE A 170 13.22 20.27 5.08
N VAL A 171 13.96 19.80 6.09
CA VAL A 171 13.78 20.21 7.49
C VAL A 171 13.99 21.71 7.65
N ALA A 172 15.07 22.28 7.09
CA ALA A 172 15.36 23.71 7.14
C ALA A 172 14.25 24.54 6.48
N ARG A 173 13.82 24.16 5.27
CA ARG A 173 12.72 24.84 4.58
C ARG A 173 11.40 24.73 5.35
N THR A 174 11.10 23.55 5.90
CA THR A 174 9.87 23.34 6.69
C THR A 174 9.89 24.20 7.95
N ALA A 175 11.04 24.36 8.60
CA ALA A 175 11.18 25.17 9.81
C ALA A 175 10.73 26.62 9.58
N GLU A 176 11.03 27.20 8.42
CA GLU A 176 10.59 28.57 8.05
C GLU A 176 9.06 28.71 7.95
N LEU A 177 8.35 27.60 7.71
CA LEU A 177 6.90 27.57 7.56
C LEU A 177 6.17 27.32 8.89
N LEU A 178 6.89 26.92 9.94
CA LEU A 178 6.30 26.60 11.23
C LEU A 178 6.02 27.85 12.07
N PRO A 179 4.98 27.84 12.94
CA PRO A 179 4.62 28.98 13.77
C PRO A 179 5.72 29.44 14.72
N ASN A 180 6.62 28.54 15.09
CA ASN A 180 7.72 28.82 16.00
C ASN A 180 8.91 29.49 15.27
N TYR A 181 8.88 29.69 13.95
CA TYR A 181 9.97 30.37 13.23
C TYR A 181 10.17 31.82 13.70
N LYS A 182 11.40 32.17 14.08
CA LYS A 182 11.79 33.57 14.30
C LYS A 182 12.11 34.18 12.93
N LYS A 183 11.32 35.18 12.49
CA LYS A 183 11.56 35.88 11.22
C LYS A 183 13.01 36.36 11.11
N ARG A 184 13.61 36.16 9.92
CA ARG A 184 15.01 36.49 9.60
C ARG A 184 16.07 35.77 10.43
N SER A 185 15.71 34.74 11.20
CA SER A 185 16.70 33.97 11.95
C SER A 185 17.49 32.98 11.09
N ILE A 186 16.96 32.63 9.92
CA ILE A 186 17.64 31.91 8.85
C ILE A 186 17.63 32.83 7.62
N GLN A 187 18.77 33.05 7.00
CA GLN A 187 18.92 33.99 5.86
C GLN A 187 19.74 33.44 4.69
N HIS A 188 20.46 32.34 4.90
CA HIS A 188 21.29 31.70 3.89
C HIS A 188 21.35 30.19 4.18
N VAL A 189 20.99 29.38 3.18
CA VAL A 189 20.91 27.92 3.25
C VAL A 189 21.71 27.33 2.11
N VAL A 190 22.70 26.50 2.43
CA VAL A 190 23.42 25.67 1.45
C VAL A 190 22.90 24.25 1.56
N GLY A 191 22.22 23.77 0.51
CA GLY A 191 21.69 22.41 0.42
C GLY A 191 22.60 21.50 -0.40
N LEU A 192 23.02 20.38 0.17
CA LEU A 192 23.84 19.36 -0.49
C LEU A 192 22.97 18.13 -0.78
N GLY A 193 22.66 17.88 -2.07
CA GLY A 193 21.84 16.75 -2.51
C GLY A 193 20.43 16.75 -1.93
N VAL A 194 19.85 17.94 -1.74
CA VAL A 194 18.53 18.11 -1.11
C VAL A 194 17.42 17.94 -2.16
N PRO A 195 16.45 17.03 -1.98
CA PRO A 195 15.38 16.81 -2.94
C PRO A 195 14.28 17.88 -2.81
N TYR A 196 14.55 19.15 -3.14
CA TYR A 196 13.60 20.25 -2.98
C TYR A 196 12.33 20.12 -3.84
N GLU A 197 12.42 19.51 -5.02
CA GLU A 197 11.33 19.45 -6.00
C GLU A 197 10.26 18.42 -5.61
N ASN A 198 10.66 17.20 -5.23
CA ASN A 198 9.76 16.11 -4.84
C ASN A 198 10.49 15.08 -3.97
N PRO A 199 9.79 14.34 -3.09
CA PRO A 199 10.43 13.35 -2.22
C PRO A 199 10.94 12.14 -3.02
N SER A 200 12.13 11.64 -2.68
CA SER A 200 12.67 10.39 -3.25
C SER A 200 11.78 9.17 -2.94
N PHE A 201 11.04 9.21 -1.84
CA PHE A 201 10.07 8.18 -1.43
C PHE A 201 8.65 8.77 -1.32
N PRO A 202 7.84 8.75 -2.40
CA PRO A 202 6.56 9.47 -2.46
C PRO A 202 5.36 8.70 -1.87
N PHE A 203 5.59 7.64 -1.10
CA PHE A 203 4.53 6.75 -0.59
C PHE A 203 3.96 7.14 0.78
N ASP A 204 4.48 8.20 1.41
CA ASP A 204 3.98 8.69 2.70
C ASP A 204 3.10 9.93 2.53
N ALA A 205 1.91 9.94 3.13
CA ALA A 205 0.94 11.03 2.95
C ALA A 205 1.40 12.32 3.64
N GLU A 206 2.01 12.20 4.82
CA GLU A 206 2.52 13.31 5.62
C GLU A 206 3.72 13.97 4.94
N MET A 207 4.60 13.17 4.32
CA MET A 207 5.69 13.66 3.46
C MET A 207 5.13 14.50 2.30
N ASN A 208 4.15 13.99 1.56
CA ASN A 208 3.53 14.74 0.48
C ASN A 208 2.90 16.07 0.98
N ALA A 209 2.27 16.05 2.16
CA ALA A 209 1.74 17.26 2.77
C ALA A 209 2.82 18.29 3.15
N VAL A 210 4.05 17.86 3.50
CA VAL A 210 5.20 18.76 3.68
C VAL A 210 5.54 19.46 2.38
N TYR A 211 5.69 18.71 1.28
CA TYR A 211 6.03 19.27 -0.03
C TYR A 211 4.93 20.18 -0.59
N ASP A 212 3.66 19.79 -0.48
CA ASP A 212 2.51 20.62 -0.85
C ASP A 212 2.57 21.99 -0.14
N ARG A 213 2.93 22.02 1.16
CA ARG A 213 3.11 23.26 1.91
C ARG A 213 4.29 24.09 1.40
N ILE A 214 5.43 23.46 1.12
CA ILE A 214 6.63 24.13 0.57
C ILE A 214 6.29 24.80 -0.76
N HIS A 215 5.70 24.07 -1.71
CA HIS A 215 5.38 24.59 -3.04
C HIS A 215 4.32 25.70 -2.99
N SER A 216 3.33 25.62 -2.08
CA SER A 216 2.29 26.66 -1.92
C SER A 216 2.82 28.03 -1.47
N LYS A 217 4.08 28.08 -1.02
CA LYS A 217 4.75 29.28 -0.48
C LYS A 217 5.79 29.88 -1.42
N LYS A 218 5.99 29.32 -2.61
CA LYS A 218 6.86 29.91 -3.64
C LYS A 218 6.52 31.38 -3.88
N GLY A 219 7.54 32.23 -4.00
CA GLY A 219 7.42 33.66 -4.33
C GLY A 219 6.82 34.56 -3.25
N LYS A 220 6.49 34.04 -2.05
CA LYS A 220 5.93 34.86 -0.96
C LYS A 220 7.02 35.44 -0.07
N ASN A 221 7.52 36.62 -0.44
CA ASN A 221 8.38 37.50 0.37
C ASN A 221 9.56 36.78 1.06
N ASP A 222 10.16 35.82 0.35
CA ASP A 222 11.22 34.98 0.88
C ASP A 222 12.54 35.76 0.89
N GLN A 223 13.06 36.02 2.09
CA GLN A 223 14.31 36.76 2.25
C GLN A 223 15.54 35.84 2.29
N VAL A 224 15.32 34.52 2.32
CA VAL A 224 16.37 33.52 2.44
C VAL A 224 17.01 33.28 1.08
N VAL A 225 18.34 33.12 1.08
CA VAL A 225 19.11 32.73 -0.09
C VAL A 225 19.33 31.22 -0.05
N TYR A 226 18.97 30.51 -1.11
CA TYR A 226 19.16 29.06 -1.22
C TYR A 226 20.21 28.72 -2.29
N VAL A 227 21.25 28.00 -1.88
CA VAL A 227 22.29 27.47 -2.78
C VAL A 227 22.12 25.95 -2.79
N SER A 228 21.58 25.39 -3.86
CA SER A 228 21.39 23.94 -4.00
C SER A 228 22.54 23.34 -4.81
N ILE A 229 23.19 22.30 -4.29
CA ILE A 229 24.28 21.60 -4.98
C ILE A 229 23.89 20.14 -5.18
N ALA A 230 23.82 19.71 -6.43
CA ALA A 230 23.43 18.36 -6.83
C ALA A 230 24.67 17.48 -7.02
N GLY A 231 24.62 16.21 -6.59
CA GLY A 231 25.75 15.29 -6.76
C GLY A 231 25.98 14.81 -8.20
N GLY A 232 24.90 14.81 -9.00
CA GLY A 232 24.91 14.39 -10.40
C GLY A 232 24.55 12.93 -10.59
N HIS A 233 24.92 12.36 -11.74
CA HIS A 233 24.43 11.04 -12.12
C HIS A 233 24.84 9.94 -11.12
N LYS A 234 25.96 10.10 -10.42
CA LYS A 234 26.44 9.19 -9.37
C LYS A 234 25.60 9.19 -8.07
N ASP A 235 24.80 10.23 -7.83
CA ASP A 235 23.85 10.25 -6.71
C ASP A 235 22.62 9.37 -7.02
N THR A 236 22.71 8.11 -6.62
CA THR A 236 21.64 7.12 -6.81
C THR A 236 20.56 7.16 -5.73
N LEU A 237 20.76 7.92 -4.64
CA LEU A 237 19.78 8.04 -3.53
C LEU A 237 18.84 9.22 -3.76
N VAL A 238 19.38 10.37 -4.16
CA VAL A 238 18.62 11.56 -4.55
C VAL A 238 18.95 11.85 -6.01
N GLN A 239 17.96 11.66 -6.86
CA GLN A 239 18.11 11.94 -8.28
C GLN A 239 18.32 13.42 -8.49
N THR A 240 19.26 13.77 -9.37
CA THR A 240 19.66 15.16 -9.64
C THR A 240 18.47 16.07 -9.95
N ALA A 241 17.51 15.63 -10.78
CA ALA A 241 16.35 16.44 -11.11
C ALA A 241 15.47 16.80 -9.90
N LEU A 242 15.49 15.98 -8.83
CA LEU A 242 14.77 16.27 -7.58
C LEU A 242 15.41 17.40 -6.77
N THR A 243 16.67 17.75 -7.04
CA THR A 243 17.35 18.86 -6.35
C THR A 243 17.08 20.22 -6.99
N SER A 244 16.22 20.27 -8.02
CA SER A 244 15.75 21.51 -8.60
C SER A 244 15.11 22.41 -7.53
N ILE A 245 15.30 23.70 -7.69
CA ILE A 245 14.82 24.76 -6.81
C ILE A 245 13.64 25.54 -7.42
N ASP A 246 13.19 25.15 -8.61
CA ASP A 246 12.17 25.87 -9.36
C ASP A 246 10.86 26.01 -8.59
N THR A 247 10.51 25.04 -7.75
CA THR A 247 9.32 25.06 -6.90
C THR A 247 9.56 25.66 -5.50
N LEU A 248 10.82 25.90 -5.13
CA LEU A 248 11.23 26.32 -3.79
C LEU A 248 11.20 27.84 -3.61
N ALA A 249 11.87 28.57 -4.51
CA ALA A 249 12.11 30.01 -4.44
C ALA A 249 12.32 30.61 -5.85
N ASP A 250 12.22 31.93 -5.97
CA ASP A 250 12.48 32.61 -7.25
C ASP A 250 13.98 32.63 -7.58
N SER A 251 14.33 32.76 -8.86
CA SER A 251 15.74 32.82 -9.33
C SER A 251 16.54 33.99 -8.74
N SER A 252 15.85 35.03 -8.24
CA SER A 252 16.46 36.14 -7.50
C SER A 252 16.90 35.76 -6.08
N ARG A 253 16.56 34.56 -5.60
CA ARG A 253 16.79 34.07 -4.23
C ARG A 253 17.46 32.71 -4.17
N ALA A 254 17.44 31.96 -5.27
CA ALA A 254 17.99 30.63 -5.28
C ALA A 254 18.64 30.31 -6.62
N PHE A 255 19.65 29.44 -6.59
CA PHE A 255 20.15 28.75 -7.76
C PHE A 255 20.53 27.31 -7.42
N VAL A 256 20.72 26.50 -8.46
CA VAL A 256 21.22 25.14 -8.35
C VAL A 256 22.51 24.98 -9.14
N ALA A 257 23.46 24.23 -8.60
CA ALA A 257 24.71 23.88 -9.25
C ALA A 257 24.90 22.35 -9.26
N LEU A 258 25.20 21.78 -10.43
CA LEU A 258 25.69 20.41 -10.53
C LEU A 258 27.17 20.32 -10.11
N ALA A 259 27.52 19.43 -9.20
CA ALA A 259 28.87 19.29 -8.66
C ALA A 259 29.95 19.09 -9.75
N SER A 260 29.69 18.22 -10.72
CA SER A 260 30.64 17.97 -11.82
C SER A 260 30.79 19.11 -12.82
N ALA A 261 29.86 20.07 -12.83
CA ALA A 261 29.95 21.27 -13.65
C ALA A 261 30.65 22.44 -12.93
N ILE A 262 30.87 22.35 -11.62
CA ILE A 262 31.63 23.35 -10.87
C ILE A 262 33.10 23.26 -11.29
N SER A 263 33.65 24.37 -11.76
CA SER A 263 34.97 24.43 -12.42
C SER A 263 36.14 23.95 -11.56
N THR A 264 36.02 24.05 -10.24
CA THR A 264 37.02 23.61 -9.25
C THR A 264 36.79 22.20 -8.72
N VAL A 265 35.64 21.58 -9.04
CA VAL A 265 35.26 20.23 -8.60
C VAL A 265 35.41 19.22 -9.73
N GLN A 266 34.80 19.50 -10.89
CA GLN A 266 34.93 18.74 -12.16
C GLN A 266 34.82 17.21 -12.03
N THR A 267 34.06 16.72 -11.04
CA THR A 267 33.91 15.28 -10.82
C THR A 267 32.52 14.96 -10.26
N PRO A 268 31.88 13.86 -10.69
CA PRO A 268 30.62 13.43 -10.10
C PRO A 268 30.84 12.95 -8.68
N VAL A 269 29.88 13.28 -7.82
CA VAL A 269 29.90 12.91 -6.40
C VAL A 269 28.65 12.13 -6.07
N ASP A 270 28.81 10.97 -5.42
CA ASP A 270 27.66 10.24 -4.89
C ASP A 270 27.05 11.00 -3.69
N HIS A 271 25.90 10.48 -3.22
CA HIS A 271 25.12 11.11 -2.16
C HIS A 271 25.91 11.37 -0.87
N PHE A 272 26.83 10.47 -0.51
CA PHE A 272 27.64 10.60 0.70
C PHE A 272 28.90 11.43 0.44
N CYS A 273 29.45 11.35 -0.77
CA CYS A 273 30.60 12.12 -1.22
C CYS A 273 30.36 13.64 -1.11
N LEU A 274 29.12 14.10 -1.26
CA LEU A 274 28.70 15.46 -0.95
C LEU A 274 29.15 15.96 0.45
N LEU A 275 29.40 15.08 1.41
CA LEU A 275 29.76 15.40 2.80
C LEU A 275 31.25 15.28 3.12
N TRP A 276 32.09 14.78 2.23
CA TRP A 276 33.52 14.63 2.48
C TRP A 276 34.42 15.03 1.33
N CYS A 277 33.83 15.37 0.19
CA CYS A 277 34.59 15.71 -0.99
C CYS A 277 35.42 16.98 -0.80
N HIS A 278 36.74 16.86 -0.90
CA HIS A 278 37.67 17.95 -0.63
C HIS A 278 37.41 19.16 -1.53
N GLN A 279 37.41 18.93 -2.85
CA GLN A 279 37.24 19.99 -3.84
C GLN A 279 35.90 20.73 -3.64
N LEU A 280 34.81 19.97 -3.47
CA LEU A 280 33.48 20.55 -3.29
C LEU A 280 33.37 21.34 -1.98
N LEU A 281 33.76 20.74 -0.86
CA LEU A 281 33.57 21.38 0.44
C LEU A 281 34.50 22.57 0.64
N LYS A 282 35.68 22.57 0.00
CA LYS A 282 36.57 23.73 -0.05
C LYS A 282 35.87 24.92 -0.70
N VAL A 283 35.24 24.71 -1.85
CA VAL A 283 34.53 25.76 -2.61
C VAL A 283 33.28 26.23 -1.87
N VAL A 284 32.56 25.33 -1.22
CA VAL A 284 31.43 25.69 -0.35
C VAL A 284 31.90 26.55 0.83
N ALA A 285 32.99 26.19 1.48
CA ALA A 285 33.57 26.98 2.57
C ALA A 285 34.05 28.35 2.08
N GLU A 286 34.67 28.43 0.90
CA GLU A 286 35.12 29.67 0.28
C GLU A 286 33.95 30.61 -0.07
N SER A 287 32.85 30.05 -0.57
CA SER A 287 31.60 30.77 -0.83
C SER A 287 31.04 31.40 0.45
N LEU A 288 31.01 30.63 1.55
CA LEU A 288 30.59 31.12 2.85
C LEU A 288 31.55 32.18 3.41
N TYR A 289 32.87 31.99 3.26
CA TYR A 289 33.90 32.94 3.67
C TYR A 289 33.71 34.30 2.97
N LYS A 290 33.54 34.31 1.65
CA LYS A 290 33.31 35.55 0.88
C LYS A 290 31.97 36.22 1.23
N ALA A 291 30.98 35.47 1.70
CA ALA A 291 29.68 36.00 2.10
C ALA A 291 29.67 36.66 3.50
N VAL A 292 30.82 36.77 4.17
CA VAL A 292 30.97 37.37 5.50
C VAL A 292 31.78 38.67 5.42
N ASN A 293 31.30 39.72 6.09
CA ASN A 293 32.09 40.93 6.30
C ASN A 293 33.12 40.66 7.41
N LEU A 294 34.42 40.72 7.06
CA LEU A 294 35.51 40.37 7.97
C LEU A 294 35.69 41.36 9.12
N GLU A 295 35.29 42.64 8.94
CA GLU A 295 35.39 43.67 9.98
C GLU A 295 34.29 43.50 11.03
N THR A 296 33.05 43.33 10.58
CA THR A 296 31.90 43.19 11.50
C THR A 296 31.71 41.75 11.98
N ARG A 297 32.30 40.77 11.29
CA ARG A 297 32.09 39.32 11.48
C ARG A 297 30.62 38.94 11.36
N GLU A 298 29.93 39.54 10.39
CA GLU A 298 28.53 39.26 10.09
C GLU A 298 28.35 38.76 8.67
N LEU A 299 27.32 37.95 8.48
CA LEU A 299 26.84 37.60 7.16
C LEU A 299 26.38 38.88 6.42
N VAL A 300 26.80 39.05 5.17
CA VAL A 300 26.40 40.20 4.33
C VAL A 300 24.88 40.36 4.33
N SER A 301 24.38 41.55 4.66
CA SER A 301 22.95 41.80 4.90
C SER A 301 22.10 41.71 3.63
N ASN A 302 22.63 42.15 2.48
CA ASN A 302 21.91 42.14 1.21
C ASN A 302 21.85 40.72 0.59
N PRO A 303 20.65 40.12 0.43
CA PRO A 303 20.48 38.77 -0.11
C PRO A 303 20.96 38.63 -1.56
N ASN A 304 20.78 39.67 -2.39
CA ASN A 304 21.20 39.61 -3.80
C ASN A 304 22.73 39.55 -3.90
N VAL A 305 23.43 40.26 -3.00
CA VAL A 305 24.90 40.22 -2.92
C VAL A 305 25.36 38.83 -2.46
N ARG A 306 24.72 38.23 -1.44
CA ARG A 306 25.04 36.85 -1.02
C ARG A 306 24.85 35.84 -2.15
N LEU A 307 23.76 35.96 -2.90
CA LEU A 307 23.48 35.10 -4.05
C LEU A 307 24.54 35.28 -5.15
N ALA A 308 24.91 36.52 -5.46
CA ALA A 308 25.93 36.83 -6.46
C ALA A 308 27.30 36.26 -6.07
N ILE A 309 27.72 36.43 -4.81
CA ILE A 309 28.96 35.84 -4.29
C ILE A 309 28.96 34.32 -4.46
N ALA A 310 27.85 33.66 -4.08
CA ALA A 310 27.75 32.22 -4.21
C ALA A 310 27.82 31.76 -5.68
N LYS A 311 27.15 32.47 -6.60
CA LYS A 311 27.22 32.19 -8.04
C LYS A 311 28.63 32.39 -8.59
N GLU A 312 29.30 33.49 -8.23
CA GLU A 312 30.68 33.77 -8.64
C GLU A 312 31.63 32.64 -8.25
N VAL A 313 31.58 32.21 -6.99
CA VAL A 313 32.48 31.17 -6.45
C VAL A 313 32.17 29.78 -7.04
N LEU A 314 30.90 29.44 -7.22
CA LEU A 314 30.49 28.11 -7.69
C LEU A 314 30.53 27.96 -9.22
N PHE A 315 30.35 29.04 -9.98
CA PHE A 315 30.40 29.00 -11.45
C PHE A 315 31.77 29.43 -12.02
N GLY A 316 32.61 30.12 -11.23
CA GLY A 316 34.01 30.40 -11.59
C GLY A 316 34.24 31.65 -12.44
N GLY A 317 33.67 32.81 -12.07
CA GLY A 317 33.90 34.10 -12.75
C GLY A 317 34.96 34.98 -12.08
N SER A 318 35.88 35.58 -12.86
CA SER A 318 36.79 36.63 -12.39
C SER A 318 36.18 38.02 -12.55
N SER A 319 36.39 38.90 -11.59
CA SER A 319 35.96 40.30 -11.61
C SER A 319 36.66 41.11 -12.71
N SER A 320 35.96 41.38 -13.82
CA SER A 320 36.27 42.46 -14.77
C SER A 320 34.98 43.23 -15.10
N GLU A 321 35.01 44.55 -14.94
CA GLU A 321 33.87 45.40 -14.56
C GLU A 321 32.67 45.48 -15.54
N ASP A 322 32.75 45.00 -16.78
CA ASP A 322 31.67 45.22 -17.77
C ASP A 322 31.04 43.94 -18.41
N GLY A 323 31.47 42.73 -18.05
CA GLY A 323 31.02 41.46 -18.69
C GLY A 323 30.30 40.44 -17.80
N VAL A 324 30.32 40.61 -16.48
CA VAL A 324 30.02 39.55 -15.48
C VAL A 324 28.56 39.08 -15.48
N VAL A 325 27.59 39.96 -15.78
CA VAL A 325 26.16 39.62 -15.64
C VAL A 325 25.70 38.62 -16.72
N ILE A 326 26.23 38.69 -17.93
CA ILE A 326 25.80 37.82 -19.04
C ILE A 326 26.37 36.40 -18.88
N GLU A 327 27.65 36.30 -18.51
CA GLU A 327 28.32 34.99 -18.33
C GLU A 327 27.77 34.22 -17.12
N THR A 328 27.48 34.91 -16.02
CA THR A 328 26.87 34.27 -14.83
C THR A 328 25.45 33.79 -15.08
N VAL A 329 24.64 34.53 -15.84
CA VAL A 329 23.28 34.11 -16.24
C VAL A 329 23.34 32.92 -17.20
N ALA A 330 24.27 32.92 -18.16
CA ALA A 330 24.48 31.80 -19.07
C ALA A 330 24.88 30.53 -18.29
N ASN A 331 25.83 30.64 -17.36
CA ASN A 331 26.27 29.52 -16.51
C ASN A 331 25.13 29.02 -15.60
N GLU A 332 24.33 29.89 -15.01
CA GLU A 332 23.18 29.48 -14.20
C GLU A 332 22.16 28.67 -15.02
N SER A 333 21.83 29.14 -16.22
CA SER A 333 20.90 28.44 -17.11
C SER A 333 21.42 27.05 -17.50
N LEU A 334 22.74 26.92 -17.67
CA LEU A 334 23.43 25.70 -18.02
C LEU A 334 23.49 24.70 -16.86
N HIS A 335 23.84 25.16 -15.65
CA HIS A 335 23.78 24.31 -14.46
C HIS A 335 22.34 23.83 -14.19
N ARG A 336 21.34 24.70 -14.41
CA ARG A 336 19.93 24.31 -14.31
C ARG A 336 19.56 23.24 -15.33
N SER A 337 19.99 23.34 -16.59
CA SER A 337 19.74 22.29 -17.60
C SER A 337 20.42 20.97 -17.23
N TYR A 338 21.68 21.00 -16.77
CA TYR A 338 22.40 19.78 -16.37
C TYR A 338 21.75 19.07 -15.18
N VAL A 339 21.15 19.82 -14.25
CA VAL A 339 20.41 19.24 -13.12
C VAL A 339 19.13 18.54 -13.60
N LEU A 340 18.40 19.16 -14.54
CA LEU A 340 17.19 18.58 -15.14
C LEU A 340 17.51 17.33 -15.98
N ASP A 341 18.58 17.37 -16.76
CA ASP A 341 19.10 16.22 -17.51
C ASP A 341 19.68 15.15 -16.58
N GLY A 342 20.18 15.57 -15.42
CA GLY A 342 20.68 14.73 -14.36
C GLY A 342 22.12 14.25 -14.52
N TYR A 343 22.88 14.86 -15.42
CA TYR A 343 24.30 14.60 -15.64
C TYR A 343 24.99 15.79 -16.31
N TYR A 344 26.32 15.81 -16.23
CA TYR A 344 27.15 16.74 -17.00
C TYR A 344 27.57 16.07 -18.33
N PRO A 345 27.43 16.71 -19.50
CA PRO A 345 27.71 16.06 -20.79
C PRO A 345 29.10 15.38 -20.89
N GLY A 346 30.11 15.95 -20.23
CA GLY A 346 31.47 15.40 -20.22
C GLY A 346 31.64 14.10 -19.43
N GLU A 347 30.77 13.77 -18.47
CA GLU A 347 30.87 12.54 -17.67
C GLU A 347 30.05 11.37 -18.24
N TYR A 348 29.05 11.63 -19.09
CA TYR A 348 28.11 10.60 -19.55
C TYR A 348 28.79 9.45 -20.27
N ALA A 349 29.71 9.78 -21.19
CA ALA A 349 30.49 8.80 -21.93
C ALA A 349 31.38 7.95 -21.02
N GLY A 350 31.80 8.48 -19.87
CA GLY A 350 32.64 7.79 -18.89
C GLY A 350 31.92 6.69 -18.12
N TYR A 351 30.59 6.76 -17.97
CA TYR A 351 29.81 5.74 -17.25
C TYR A 351 29.63 4.43 -18.03
N ALA A 352 29.95 4.39 -19.33
CA ALA A 352 29.79 3.22 -20.19
C ALA A 352 28.39 2.58 -20.09
N LEU A 353 27.34 3.41 -20.06
CA LEU A 353 25.95 2.97 -19.91
C LEU A 353 25.48 2.15 -21.13
N LEU A 354 24.80 1.05 -20.86
CA LEU A 354 24.27 0.12 -21.86
C LEU A 354 22.93 0.60 -22.42
N LEU A 355 22.12 1.28 -21.62
CA LEU A 355 20.83 1.80 -22.07
C LEU A 355 20.98 3.18 -22.74
N PRO A 356 20.15 3.47 -23.76
CA PRO A 356 20.04 4.82 -24.30
C PRO A 356 19.62 5.80 -23.20
N TYR A 357 20.15 7.03 -23.26
CA TYR A 357 19.95 8.07 -22.25
C TYR A 357 18.49 8.26 -21.84
N PHE A 358 17.59 8.42 -22.81
CA PHE A 358 16.17 8.60 -22.54
C PHE A 358 15.59 7.47 -21.68
N LEU A 359 15.99 6.22 -21.91
CA LEU A 359 15.46 5.06 -21.20
C LEU A 359 16.06 4.93 -19.80
N THR A 360 17.36 5.22 -19.63
CA THR A 360 18.01 5.33 -18.33
C THR A 360 17.37 6.42 -17.48
N ASN A 361 17.14 7.60 -18.07
CA ASN A 361 16.52 8.73 -17.40
C ASN A 361 15.07 8.43 -17.03
N LEU A 362 14.28 7.84 -17.93
CA LEU A 362 12.90 7.46 -17.69
C LEU A 362 12.78 6.44 -16.54
N LEU A 363 13.56 5.36 -16.58
CA LEU A 363 13.53 4.33 -15.53
C LEU A 363 14.01 4.87 -14.19
N ARG A 364 15.02 5.75 -14.19
CA ARG A 364 15.49 6.41 -12.97
C ARG A 364 14.39 7.30 -12.40
N THR A 365 13.92 8.29 -13.16
CA THR A 365 12.98 9.32 -12.68
C THR A 365 11.56 8.82 -12.39
N ARG A 366 11.10 7.78 -13.10
CA ARG A 366 9.72 7.29 -13.01
C ARG A 366 9.61 5.87 -12.44
N PHE A 367 10.65 5.32 -11.82
CA PHE A 367 10.61 3.98 -11.23
C PHE A 367 9.43 3.80 -10.25
N MET A 368 9.21 4.78 -9.37
CA MET A 368 8.10 4.72 -8.39
C MET A 368 6.72 4.74 -9.07
N THR A 369 6.60 5.42 -10.21
CA THR A 369 5.38 5.43 -11.03
C THR A 369 5.06 4.04 -11.59
N VAL A 370 6.08 3.22 -11.92
CA VAL A 370 5.87 1.82 -12.36
C VAL A 370 5.12 1.02 -11.30
N ILE A 371 5.49 1.16 -10.02
CA ILE A 371 4.82 0.48 -8.90
C ILE A 371 3.35 0.91 -8.81
N VAL A 372 3.05 2.19 -9.00
CA VAL A 372 1.68 2.71 -9.02
C VAL A 372 0.89 2.14 -10.20
N ILE A 373 1.48 2.09 -11.40
CA ILE A 373 0.85 1.49 -12.58
C ILE A 373 0.56 0.01 -12.34
N MET A 374 1.50 -0.73 -11.75
CA MET A 374 1.31 -2.13 -11.39
C MET A 374 0.14 -2.32 -10.40
N TYR A 375 -0.01 -1.43 -9.42
CA TYR A 375 -1.11 -1.46 -8.47
C TYR A 375 -2.46 -1.20 -9.16
N VAL A 376 -2.53 -0.18 -10.04
CA VAL A 376 -3.71 0.09 -10.87
C VAL A 376 -4.08 -1.12 -11.71
N LEU A 377 -3.11 -1.74 -12.38
CA LEU A 377 -3.30 -2.95 -13.18
C LEU A 377 -3.81 -4.11 -12.32
N ALA A 378 -3.25 -4.34 -11.12
CA ALA A 378 -3.71 -5.39 -10.23
C ALA A 378 -5.17 -5.21 -9.81
N LEU A 379 -5.59 -3.97 -9.50
CA LEU A 379 -6.98 -3.64 -9.21
C LEU A 379 -7.90 -3.88 -10.42
N GLN A 380 -7.49 -3.45 -11.62
CA GLN A 380 -8.24 -3.66 -12.86
C GLN A 380 -8.36 -5.15 -13.20
N PHE A 381 -7.29 -5.92 -13.05
CA PHE A 381 -7.30 -7.36 -13.32
C PHE A 381 -8.26 -8.06 -12.37
N PHE A 382 -8.21 -7.75 -11.07
CA PHE A 382 -9.13 -8.37 -10.12
C PHE A 382 -10.59 -7.98 -10.41
N SER A 383 -10.86 -6.71 -10.73
CA SER A 383 -12.19 -6.26 -11.15
C SER A 383 -12.69 -7.03 -12.38
N ALA A 384 -11.86 -7.12 -13.43
CA ALA A 384 -12.19 -7.81 -14.68
C ALA A 384 -12.40 -9.32 -14.47
N GLN A 385 -11.58 -9.98 -13.64
CA GLN A 385 -11.75 -11.40 -13.29
C GLN A 385 -13.09 -11.65 -12.62
N VAL A 386 -13.44 -10.82 -11.63
CA VAL A 386 -14.71 -10.94 -10.90
C VAL A 386 -15.88 -10.66 -11.84
N ALA A 387 -15.83 -9.61 -12.65
CA ALA A 387 -16.89 -9.27 -13.60
C ALA A 387 -17.10 -10.37 -14.66
N GLN A 388 -16.02 -10.86 -15.28
CA GLN A 388 -16.09 -11.95 -16.27
C GLN A 388 -16.59 -13.25 -15.67
N TRP A 389 -16.21 -13.54 -14.42
CA TRP A 389 -16.68 -14.71 -13.72
C TRP A 389 -18.17 -14.59 -13.38
N GLN A 390 -18.63 -13.41 -12.94
CA GLN A 390 -20.05 -13.15 -12.66
C GLN A 390 -20.94 -13.20 -13.91
N THR A 391 -20.52 -12.66 -15.05
CA THR A 391 -21.34 -12.64 -16.29
C THR A 391 -21.62 -14.03 -16.85
N ARG A 392 -20.77 -15.01 -16.58
CA ARG A 392 -21.01 -16.41 -16.95
C ARG A 392 -22.20 -17.03 -16.24
N PHE A 393 -22.61 -16.48 -15.09
CA PHE A 393 -23.84 -16.89 -14.39
C PHE A 393 -25.10 -16.18 -14.91
N ASN A 394 -24.96 -15.09 -15.67
CA ASN A 394 -26.07 -14.33 -16.27
C ASN A 394 -26.47 -14.82 -17.67
N LEU A 395 -25.70 -15.73 -18.28
CA LEU A 395 -25.88 -16.20 -19.66
C LEU A 395 -26.09 -17.72 -19.69
N GLN A 396 -27.29 -18.21 -19.36
CA GLN A 396 -27.86 -19.42 -19.97
C GLN A 396 -29.30 -19.66 -19.49
N SER A 397 -30.27 -19.42 -20.37
CA SER A 397 -31.65 -19.90 -20.23
C SER A 397 -31.78 -21.42 -20.48
N THR A 398 -30.73 -22.07 -20.99
CA THR A 398 -30.61 -23.51 -21.17
C THR A 398 -29.13 -23.91 -21.13
N PRO A 399 -28.57 -24.29 -19.95
CA PRO A 399 -27.21 -24.79 -19.88
C PRO A 399 -27.12 -26.14 -20.59
N SER A 400 -26.21 -26.28 -21.56
CA SER A 400 -25.82 -27.62 -22.02
C SER A 400 -25.10 -28.31 -20.86
N PRO A 401 -25.26 -29.63 -20.65
CA PRO A 401 -24.60 -30.31 -19.54
C PRO A 401 -23.07 -30.10 -19.55
N GLN A 402 -22.45 -29.91 -20.72
CA GLN A 402 -21.01 -29.70 -20.89
C GLN A 402 -20.52 -28.33 -20.38
N ASP A 403 -21.38 -27.30 -20.34
CA ASP A 403 -21.00 -25.95 -19.89
C ASP A 403 -20.87 -25.85 -18.36
N LEU A 404 -21.64 -26.65 -17.61
CA LEU A 404 -21.58 -26.72 -16.14
C LEU A 404 -20.30 -27.39 -15.60
N SER A 405 -19.50 -28.04 -16.44
CA SER A 405 -18.28 -28.75 -16.03
C SER A 405 -16.99 -27.92 -16.10
N GLN A 406 -17.04 -26.67 -16.57
CA GLN A 406 -15.87 -25.80 -16.68
C GLN A 406 -16.11 -24.42 -16.02
N GLU A 407 -16.52 -24.41 -14.76
CA GLU A 407 -16.38 -23.21 -13.93
C GLU A 407 -14.89 -22.98 -13.64
N ASN A 408 -14.29 -22.01 -14.34
CA ASN A 408 -12.91 -21.61 -14.15
C ASN A 408 -12.84 -20.09 -13.95
N PHE A 409 -12.54 -19.64 -12.74
CA PHE A 409 -12.15 -18.24 -12.45
C PHE A 409 -10.94 -17.89 -13.33
N PRO A 410 -10.94 -16.77 -14.07
CA PRO A 410 -9.83 -16.44 -14.97
C PRO A 410 -8.52 -16.29 -14.18
N SER A 411 -7.38 -16.74 -14.72
CA SER A 411 -6.10 -16.58 -14.03
C SER A 411 -5.61 -15.13 -14.09
N PHE A 412 -4.81 -14.71 -13.12
CA PHE A 412 -4.14 -13.38 -13.16
C PHE A 412 -3.37 -13.19 -14.47
N THR A 413 -2.69 -14.25 -14.93
CA THR A 413 -1.94 -14.22 -16.18
C THR A 413 -2.81 -14.07 -17.43
N SER A 414 -4.06 -14.52 -17.39
CA SER A 414 -5.00 -14.33 -18.50
C SER A 414 -5.46 -12.88 -18.65
N MET A 415 -5.36 -12.08 -17.58
CA MET A 415 -5.72 -10.66 -17.60
C MET A 415 -4.61 -9.74 -18.07
N LEU A 416 -3.37 -10.22 -18.24
CA LEU A 416 -2.25 -9.36 -18.63
C LEU A 416 -2.36 -8.82 -20.05
N HIS A 417 -3.16 -9.45 -20.92
CA HIS A 417 -3.38 -8.96 -22.26
C HIS A 417 -4.30 -7.72 -22.22
N PRO A 418 -3.93 -6.57 -22.82
CA PRO A 418 -4.73 -5.32 -22.80
C PRO A 418 -6.23 -5.51 -23.06
N ALA A 419 -6.60 -6.32 -24.04
CA ALA A 419 -8.00 -6.58 -24.37
C ALA A 419 -8.79 -7.33 -23.28
N ALA A 420 -8.14 -7.99 -22.33
CA ALA A 420 -8.79 -8.78 -21.27
C ALA A 420 -9.25 -7.91 -20.09
N HIS A 421 -8.56 -6.80 -19.82
CA HIS A 421 -8.85 -5.91 -18.69
C HIS A 421 -9.28 -4.50 -19.10
N THR A 422 -9.55 -4.27 -20.39
CA THR A 422 -10.07 -2.98 -20.85
C THR A 422 -11.54 -2.81 -20.42
N PRO A 423 -11.89 -1.73 -19.69
CA PRO A 423 -13.27 -1.39 -19.36
C PRO A 423 -14.18 -1.31 -20.60
N ALA A 424 -15.44 -1.70 -20.46
CA ALA A 424 -16.40 -1.75 -21.57
C ALA A 424 -16.61 -0.39 -22.27
N PHE A 425 -16.59 0.72 -21.52
CA PHE A 425 -16.74 2.07 -22.10
C PHE A 425 -15.54 2.43 -22.99
N LEU A 426 -14.31 2.06 -22.60
CA LEU A 426 -13.12 2.27 -23.43
C LEU A 426 -13.11 1.38 -24.65
N LYS A 427 -13.65 0.17 -24.53
CA LYS A 427 -13.85 -0.72 -25.68
C LYS A 427 -14.83 -0.11 -26.68
N ASN A 428 -15.90 0.54 -26.21
CA ASN A 428 -16.87 1.22 -27.07
C ASN A 428 -16.26 2.46 -27.75
N ILE A 429 -15.47 3.24 -27.03
CA ILE A 429 -14.71 4.38 -27.59
C ILE A 429 -13.68 3.88 -28.62
N ALA A 430 -12.93 2.81 -28.31
CA ALA A 430 -11.98 2.21 -29.22
C ALA A 430 -12.65 1.67 -30.49
N ASN A 431 -13.82 1.04 -30.35
CA ASN A 431 -14.59 0.56 -31.50
C ASN A 431 -15.08 1.75 -32.37
N ALA A 432 -15.54 2.84 -31.75
CA ALA A 432 -15.94 4.05 -32.47
C ALA A 432 -14.76 4.77 -33.17
N LEU A 433 -13.56 4.71 -32.59
CA LEU A 433 -12.32 5.21 -33.22
C LEU A 433 -11.79 4.27 -34.32
N HIS A 434 -11.98 2.96 -34.16
CA HIS A 434 -11.67 1.96 -35.18
C HIS A 434 -12.55 2.12 -36.41
N ASP A 435 -13.84 2.43 -36.26
CA ASP A 435 -14.72 2.70 -37.41
C ASP A 435 -14.29 3.94 -38.22
N LYS A 436 -13.40 4.78 -37.67
CA LYS A 436 -12.80 5.93 -38.35
C LYS A 436 -11.35 5.73 -38.81
N SER A 437 -10.69 4.62 -38.46
CA SER A 437 -9.25 4.41 -38.74
C SER A 437 -8.94 2.97 -39.18
N ASN A 438 -8.04 2.78 -40.15
CA ASN A 438 -7.60 1.46 -40.63
C ASN A 438 -6.69 0.70 -39.63
N LEU A 439 -6.79 0.98 -38.32
CA LEU A 439 -5.92 0.43 -37.29
C LEU A 439 -6.56 -0.80 -36.63
N GLY A 440 -5.85 -1.93 -36.54
CA GLY A 440 -6.41 -3.18 -36.02
C GLY A 440 -6.97 -3.07 -34.58
N LYS A 441 -8.09 -3.75 -34.30
CA LYS A 441 -8.85 -3.73 -33.02
C LYS A 441 -8.00 -3.79 -31.74
N THR A 442 -6.91 -4.57 -31.73
CA THR A 442 -6.03 -4.68 -30.55
C THR A 442 -5.19 -3.43 -30.32
N THR A 443 -4.76 -2.78 -31.40
CA THR A 443 -3.96 -1.55 -31.37
C THR A 443 -4.82 -0.37 -30.91
N THR A 444 -6.07 -0.29 -31.40
CA THR A 444 -7.03 0.75 -31.01
C THR A 444 -7.46 0.66 -29.55
N VAL A 445 -7.60 -0.56 -29.00
CA VAL A 445 -7.89 -0.78 -27.58
C VAL A 445 -6.73 -0.36 -26.67
N GLY A 446 -5.49 -0.66 -27.06
CA GLY A 446 -4.30 -0.16 -26.37
C GLY A 446 -4.27 1.37 -26.35
N ILE A 447 -4.47 2.00 -27.51
CA ILE A 447 -4.50 3.46 -27.67
C ILE A 447 -5.63 4.11 -26.87
N ALA A 448 -6.82 3.50 -26.76
CA ALA A 448 -7.93 4.05 -25.98
C ALA A 448 -7.68 4.00 -24.46
N VAL A 449 -7.06 2.93 -23.96
CA VAL A 449 -6.61 2.84 -22.56
C VAL A 449 -5.54 3.89 -22.25
N LEU A 450 -4.65 4.13 -23.22
CA LEU A 450 -3.61 5.15 -23.14
C LEU A 450 -4.17 6.57 -23.25
N ALA A 451 -5.13 6.82 -24.13
CA ALA A 451 -5.81 8.10 -24.27
C ALA A 451 -6.62 8.45 -23.02
N ALA A 452 -7.18 7.46 -22.32
CA ALA A 452 -7.85 7.68 -21.04
C ALA A 452 -6.85 7.94 -19.89
N ALA A 453 -5.69 7.28 -19.89
CA ALA A 453 -4.62 7.57 -18.94
C ALA A 453 -3.99 8.96 -19.19
N ALA A 454 -3.80 9.35 -20.45
CA ALA A 454 -3.26 10.64 -20.86
C ALA A 454 -4.28 11.79 -20.71
N ALA A 455 -5.56 11.55 -21.03
CA ALA A 455 -6.65 12.51 -20.76
C ALA A 455 -7.03 12.60 -19.28
N GLY A 456 -6.52 11.69 -18.43
CA GLY A 456 -6.57 11.83 -16.98
C GLY A 456 -5.44 12.70 -16.43
N TYR A 457 -4.30 12.77 -17.12
CA TYR A 457 -3.15 13.60 -16.74
C TYR A 457 -3.42 15.11 -16.88
N PHE A 458 -4.21 15.49 -17.88
CA PHE A 458 -4.80 16.81 -17.98
C PHE A 458 -6.24 16.74 -17.53
N GLY A 459 -6.62 17.46 -16.48
CA GLY A 459 -8.03 17.79 -16.28
C GLY A 459 -8.56 18.35 -17.60
N TYR A 460 -9.40 17.59 -18.29
CA TYR A 460 -9.91 17.88 -19.64
C TYR A 460 -10.53 19.29 -19.76
N GLY A 461 -10.87 19.92 -18.62
CA GLY A 461 -11.35 21.31 -18.54
C GLY A 461 -10.28 22.41 -18.58
N GLN A 462 -8.98 22.13 -18.37
CA GLN A 462 -7.94 23.17 -18.28
C GLN A 462 -7.12 23.34 -19.58
N LEU A 463 -7.13 22.33 -20.46
CA LEU A 463 -6.49 22.41 -21.78
C LEU A 463 -7.42 23.04 -22.84
N LEU A 464 -8.74 22.97 -22.67
CA LEU A 464 -9.70 23.66 -23.55
C LEU A 464 -9.81 25.18 -23.28
N SER A 465 -9.18 25.68 -22.20
CA SER A 465 -9.18 27.11 -21.86
C SER A 465 -7.88 27.84 -22.23
N SER A 466 -6.83 27.14 -22.66
CA SER A 466 -5.57 27.77 -23.06
C SER A 466 -5.38 27.61 -24.55
N GLY A 467 -5.24 28.74 -25.24
CA GLY A 467 -4.96 28.79 -26.68
C GLY A 467 -3.78 27.91 -27.09
N GLN A 468 -3.86 27.41 -28.32
CA GLN A 468 -2.90 26.48 -28.92
C GLN A 468 -1.47 27.04 -28.92
N ASP A 469 -0.59 26.46 -28.11
CA ASP A 469 0.88 26.54 -28.27
C ASP A 469 1.42 25.16 -28.67
N ALA A 470 2.24 25.10 -29.73
CA ALA A 470 2.83 23.87 -30.26
C ALA A 470 3.68 23.11 -29.21
N ASP A 471 4.29 23.83 -28.27
CA ASP A 471 5.10 23.28 -27.18
C ASP A 471 4.28 22.51 -26.14
N SER A 472 3.00 22.87 -25.97
CA SER A 472 2.10 22.13 -25.08
C SER A 472 1.71 20.77 -25.64
N LEU A 473 1.58 20.67 -26.98
CA LEU A 473 1.22 19.44 -27.68
C LEU A 473 2.40 18.46 -27.71
N THR A 474 3.62 18.95 -27.94
CA THR A 474 4.83 18.12 -27.90
C THR A 474 5.10 17.59 -26.49
N ALA A 475 4.95 18.43 -25.45
CA ALA A 475 5.05 18.00 -24.05
C ALA A 475 3.99 16.95 -23.66
N PHE A 476 2.77 17.08 -24.18
CA PHE A 476 1.73 16.07 -23.97
C PHE A 476 2.10 14.75 -24.67
N ALA A 477 2.57 14.80 -25.92
CA ALA A 477 2.93 13.62 -26.69
C ALA A 477 4.11 12.85 -26.05
N THR A 478 5.13 13.56 -25.54
CA THR A 478 6.26 12.94 -24.83
C THR A 478 5.80 12.27 -23.54
N MET A 479 4.99 12.95 -22.72
CA MET A 479 4.41 12.38 -21.50
C MET A 479 3.57 11.14 -21.77
N ALA A 480 2.73 11.16 -22.81
CA ALA A 480 1.94 10.01 -23.22
C ALA A 480 2.83 8.82 -23.66
N GLY A 481 3.91 9.11 -24.40
CA GLY A 481 4.91 8.13 -24.80
C GLY A 481 5.64 7.47 -23.62
N GLU A 482 6.06 8.26 -22.63
CA GLU A 482 6.68 7.77 -21.40
C GLU A 482 5.74 6.83 -20.63
N ILE A 483 4.50 7.25 -20.39
CA ILE A 483 3.49 6.43 -19.69
C ILE A 483 3.24 5.11 -20.43
N LEU A 484 3.22 5.14 -21.77
CA LEU A 484 3.05 3.94 -22.60
C LEU A 484 4.19 2.93 -22.40
N ILE A 485 5.43 3.42 -22.40
CA ILE A 485 6.62 2.60 -22.15
C ILE A 485 6.56 2.00 -20.74
N LEU A 486 6.27 2.83 -19.72
CA LEU A 486 6.16 2.37 -18.33
C LEU A 486 5.02 1.36 -18.13
N TYR A 487 3.90 1.52 -18.84
CA TYR A 487 2.80 0.56 -18.83
C TYR A 487 3.19 -0.79 -19.44
N ALA A 488 3.84 -0.79 -20.60
CA ALA A 488 4.33 -2.00 -21.24
C ALA A 488 5.37 -2.72 -20.35
N TYR A 489 6.26 -1.95 -19.74
CA TYR A 489 7.25 -2.42 -18.77
C TYR A 489 6.60 -3.01 -17.51
N ALA A 490 5.59 -2.34 -16.95
CA ALA A 490 4.83 -2.81 -15.80
C ALA A 490 4.11 -4.14 -16.07
N LEU A 491 3.54 -4.32 -17.27
CA LEU A 491 2.90 -5.58 -17.67
C LEU A 491 3.89 -6.74 -17.72
N GLY A 492 5.05 -6.54 -18.36
CA GLY A 492 6.10 -7.56 -18.43
C GLY A 492 6.68 -7.89 -17.06
N LEU A 493 6.90 -6.88 -16.21
CA LEU A 493 7.32 -7.06 -14.82
C LEU A 493 6.28 -7.82 -13.99
N LEU A 494 4.99 -7.49 -14.10
CA LEU A 494 3.93 -8.22 -13.40
C LEU A 494 3.91 -9.70 -13.79
N TYR A 495 4.11 -10.03 -15.07
CA TYR A 495 4.23 -11.42 -15.50
C TYR A 495 5.47 -12.09 -14.91
N ALA A 496 6.65 -11.45 -15.02
CA ALA A 496 7.90 -11.97 -14.48
C ALA A 496 7.81 -12.23 -12.97
N LEU A 497 7.29 -11.26 -12.22
CA LEU A 497 7.08 -11.37 -10.78
C LEU A 497 6.07 -12.46 -10.44
N THR A 498 4.99 -12.61 -11.22
CA THR A 498 4.03 -13.71 -11.01
C THR A 498 4.70 -15.08 -11.16
N GLN A 499 5.59 -15.24 -12.15
CA GLN A 499 6.35 -16.49 -12.33
C GLN A 499 7.38 -16.68 -11.21
N LEU A 500 8.13 -15.65 -10.86
CA LEU A 500 9.11 -15.68 -9.77
C LEU A 500 8.46 -16.05 -8.43
N PHE A 501 7.35 -15.39 -8.09
CA PHE A 501 6.59 -15.71 -6.87
C PHE A 501 6.01 -17.11 -6.92
N SER A 502 5.54 -17.59 -8.07
CA SER A 502 5.08 -18.98 -8.21
C SER A 502 6.22 -19.98 -7.93
N LEU A 503 7.45 -19.70 -8.37
CA LEU A 503 8.61 -20.53 -8.06
C LEU A 503 8.98 -20.45 -6.57
N LEU A 504 9.06 -19.24 -6.01
CA LEU A 504 9.33 -19.01 -4.59
C LEU A 504 8.29 -19.71 -3.71
N GLN A 505 7.03 -19.65 -4.10
CA GLN A 505 5.93 -20.31 -3.41
C GLN A 505 6.09 -21.83 -3.44
N ARG A 506 6.44 -22.40 -4.60
CA ARG A 506 6.63 -23.84 -4.76
C ARG A 506 7.82 -24.37 -3.98
N PHE A 507 8.96 -23.68 -4.02
CA PHE A 507 10.23 -24.19 -3.49
C PHE A 507 10.58 -23.72 -2.08
N VAL A 508 10.05 -22.56 -1.63
CA VAL A 508 10.40 -21.97 -0.34
C VAL A 508 9.18 -21.88 0.57
N VAL A 509 8.12 -21.19 0.14
CA VAL A 509 6.99 -20.87 1.02
C VAL A 509 6.17 -22.11 1.35
N SER A 510 5.79 -22.94 0.36
CA SER A 510 4.94 -24.10 0.58
C SER A 510 5.57 -25.15 1.52
N PRO A 511 6.87 -25.51 1.40
CA PRO A 511 7.53 -26.37 2.38
C PRO A 511 7.52 -25.80 3.81
N VAL A 512 7.81 -24.50 3.95
CA VAL A 512 7.83 -23.83 5.27
C VAL A 512 6.42 -23.79 5.88
N VAL A 513 5.41 -23.41 5.10
CA VAL A 513 4.02 -23.36 5.55
C VAL A 513 3.51 -24.76 5.91
N SER A 514 3.88 -25.80 5.17
CA SER A 514 3.52 -27.19 5.50
C SER A 514 4.17 -27.65 6.81
N LEU A 515 5.45 -27.34 7.03
CA LEU A 515 6.15 -27.65 8.28
C LEU A 515 5.49 -26.95 9.47
N VAL A 516 5.24 -25.65 9.36
CA VAL A 516 4.57 -24.86 10.40
C VAL A 516 3.15 -25.37 10.64
N GLY A 517 2.41 -25.68 9.57
CA GLY A 517 1.07 -26.27 9.62
C GLY A 517 1.05 -27.55 10.44
N ASN A 518 1.94 -28.50 10.14
CA ASN A 518 2.08 -29.76 10.87
C ASN A 518 2.35 -29.54 12.36
N ILE A 519 3.25 -28.62 12.71
CA ILE A 519 3.55 -28.29 14.11
C ILE A 519 2.31 -27.69 14.79
N THR A 520 1.63 -26.75 14.14
CA THR A 520 0.44 -26.10 14.71
C THR A 520 -0.73 -27.06 14.89
N ASP A 521 -0.90 -28.02 13.97
CA ASP A 521 -1.93 -29.05 14.04
C ASP A 521 -1.64 -30.07 15.15
N GLN A 522 -0.38 -30.48 15.31
CA GLN A 522 0.05 -31.33 16.44
C GLN A 522 -0.24 -30.67 17.79
N LEU A 523 0.04 -29.37 17.90
CA LEU A 523 -0.20 -28.58 19.11
C LEU A 523 -1.67 -28.12 19.26
N LYS A 524 -2.56 -28.46 18.32
CA LYS A 524 -3.97 -28.04 18.26
C LYS A 524 -4.14 -26.52 18.40
N LEU A 525 -3.20 -25.76 17.86
CA LEU A 525 -3.19 -24.31 17.95
C LEU A 525 -4.23 -23.71 17.00
N ARG A 526 -5.06 -22.81 17.50
CA ARG A 526 -6.00 -22.02 16.69
C ARG A 526 -5.28 -20.80 16.16
N ARG A 527 -5.68 -20.32 14.98
CA ARG A 527 -5.12 -19.12 14.32
C ARG A 527 -5.00 -17.91 15.25
N TRP A 528 -6.03 -17.61 16.05
CA TRP A 528 -5.98 -16.49 17.01
C TRP A 528 -4.92 -16.68 18.12
N MET A 529 -4.59 -17.92 18.49
CA MET A 529 -3.52 -18.20 19.46
C MET A 529 -2.14 -17.96 18.85
N ILE A 530 -1.97 -18.21 17.54
CA ILE A 530 -0.72 -17.89 16.81
C ILE A 530 -0.53 -16.38 16.73
N ILE A 531 -1.57 -15.65 16.34
CA ILE A 531 -1.54 -14.18 16.31
C ILE A 531 -1.23 -13.63 17.71
N ALA A 532 -1.91 -14.13 18.75
CA ALA A 532 -1.65 -13.72 20.13
C ALA A 532 -0.23 -14.07 20.59
N PHE A 533 0.31 -15.22 20.18
CA PHE A 533 1.69 -15.61 20.48
C PHE A 533 2.70 -14.69 19.82
N ILE A 534 2.51 -14.34 18.53
CA ILE A 534 3.40 -13.38 17.83
C ILE A 534 3.37 -12.02 18.54
N HIS A 535 2.18 -11.52 18.88
CA HIS A 535 2.05 -10.29 19.64
C HIS A 535 2.77 -10.39 20.99
N ALA A 536 2.58 -11.46 21.75
CA ALA A 536 3.24 -11.67 23.02
C ALA A 536 4.77 -11.73 22.89
N VAL A 537 5.30 -12.45 21.90
CA VAL A 537 6.74 -12.56 21.65
C VAL A 537 7.34 -11.20 21.27
N VAL A 538 6.71 -10.46 20.36
CA VAL A 538 7.19 -9.12 19.95
C VAL A 538 7.16 -8.16 21.15
N GLN A 539 6.10 -8.21 21.96
CA GLN A 539 6.01 -7.41 23.18
C GLN A 539 7.10 -7.78 24.19
N ILE A 540 7.31 -9.07 24.47
CA ILE A 540 8.34 -9.54 25.40
C ILE A 540 9.74 -9.14 24.91
N LEU A 541 10.08 -9.42 23.65
CA LEU A 541 11.39 -9.07 23.09
C LEU A 541 11.63 -7.56 23.06
N GLY A 542 10.60 -6.78 22.72
CA GLY A 542 10.65 -5.31 22.71
C GLY A 542 10.86 -4.71 24.10
N GLN A 543 10.33 -5.36 25.13
CA GLN A 543 10.50 -4.96 26.53
C GLN A 543 11.85 -5.41 27.11
N ILE A 544 12.38 -6.57 26.72
CA ILE A 544 13.72 -7.02 27.16
C ILE A 544 14.81 -6.09 26.63
N LYS A 545 14.71 -5.68 25.36
CA LYS A 545 15.75 -4.83 24.72
C LYS A 545 15.82 -3.42 25.32
N SER A 546 14.74 -2.96 25.93
CA SER A 546 14.67 -1.66 26.60
C SER A 546 13.49 -1.72 27.59
N PRO A 547 13.72 -1.96 28.88
CA PRO A 547 12.61 -2.07 29.84
C PRO A 547 12.00 -0.69 30.07
N SER A 548 10.79 -0.46 29.53
CA SER A 548 10.00 0.73 29.86
C SER A 548 8.50 0.42 29.83
N SER A 549 7.77 0.86 30.84
CA SER A 549 6.32 0.66 30.96
C SER A 549 5.50 1.66 30.16
N ASP A 550 6.09 2.31 29.14
CA ASP A 550 5.46 3.41 28.42
C ASP A 550 4.34 2.91 27.51
N SER A 551 3.15 3.47 27.67
CA SER A 551 1.98 3.14 26.83
C SER A 551 2.25 3.35 25.34
N SER A 552 3.02 4.39 24.98
CA SER A 552 3.44 4.69 23.60
C SER A 552 4.27 3.57 22.98
N LYS A 553 5.15 2.96 23.79
CA LYS A 553 5.97 1.83 23.36
C LYS A 553 5.13 0.57 23.13
N VAL A 554 4.20 0.29 24.05
CA VAL A 554 3.28 -0.85 23.92
C VAL A 554 2.46 -0.74 22.63
N LEU A 555 1.94 0.47 22.35
CA LEU A 555 1.22 0.76 21.10
C LEU A 555 2.12 0.55 19.87
N GLY A 556 3.34 1.10 19.88
CA GLY A 556 4.29 0.92 18.77
C GLY A 556 4.62 -0.54 18.51
N LEU A 557 4.90 -1.32 19.55
CA LEU A 557 5.11 -2.77 19.44
C LEU A 557 3.87 -3.50 18.89
N ALA A 558 2.66 -3.05 19.25
CA ALA A 558 1.41 -3.63 18.74
C ALA A 558 1.18 -3.34 17.25
N VAL A 559 1.52 -2.13 16.78
CA VAL A 559 1.49 -1.79 15.34
C VAL A 559 2.49 -2.66 14.57
N LEU A 560 3.73 -2.73 15.05
CA LEU A 560 4.80 -3.52 14.42
C LEU A 560 4.44 -5.01 14.39
N SER A 561 3.93 -5.58 15.49
CA SER A 561 3.50 -6.98 15.51
C SER A 561 2.32 -7.23 14.57
N SER A 562 1.36 -6.30 14.47
CA SER A 562 0.24 -6.39 13.53
C SER A 562 0.73 -6.40 12.08
N PHE A 563 1.73 -5.59 11.75
CA PHE A 563 2.33 -5.55 10.42
C PHE A 563 3.08 -6.86 10.10
N VAL A 564 3.85 -7.38 11.06
CA VAL A 564 4.52 -8.69 10.91
C VAL A 564 3.49 -9.80 10.68
N VAL A 565 2.40 -9.84 11.45
CA VAL A 565 1.32 -10.81 11.26
C VAL A 565 0.72 -10.68 9.86
N PHE A 566 0.43 -9.45 9.41
CA PHE A 566 -0.10 -9.22 8.06
C PHE A 566 0.86 -9.75 6.98
N VAL A 567 2.16 -9.44 7.05
CA VAL A 567 3.16 -9.90 6.08
C VAL A 567 3.25 -11.44 6.06
N LEU A 568 3.25 -12.09 7.23
CA LEU A 568 3.26 -13.56 7.32
C LEU A 568 2.02 -14.17 6.66
N TYR A 569 0.83 -13.61 6.93
CA TYR A 569 -0.40 -14.07 6.32
C TYR A 569 -0.43 -13.81 4.81
N LEU A 570 0.13 -12.69 4.35
CA LEU A 570 0.25 -12.40 2.92
C LEU A 570 1.15 -13.42 2.19
N LEU A 571 2.25 -13.84 2.82
CA LEU A 571 3.10 -14.92 2.28
C LEU A 571 2.31 -16.25 2.17
N VAL A 572 1.52 -16.58 3.20
CA VAL A 572 0.66 -17.78 3.19
C VAL A 572 -0.41 -17.69 2.09
N LEU A 573 -1.00 -16.51 1.86
CA LEU A 573 -1.99 -16.28 0.80
C LEU A 573 -1.44 -16.65 -0.57
N GLY A 574 -0.19 -16.28 -0.85
CA GLY A 574 0.47 -16.60 -2.10
C GLY A 574 0.70 -18.11 -2.28
N GLY A 575 1.07 -18.83 -1.22
CA GLY A 575 1.55 -20.22 -1.28
C GLY A 575 0.53 -21.33 -0.98
N ASN A 576 -0.76 -21.02 -0.84
CA ASN A 576 -1.77 -22.02 -0.48
C ASN A 576 -2.13 -22.95 -1.66
N ASN A 577 -1.81 -24.24 -1.53
CA ASN A 577 -2.10 -25.26 -2.54
C ASN A 577 -3.31 -26.15 -2.19
N ASP A 578 -3.96 -25.94 -1.03
CA ASP A 578 -5.00 -26.83 -0.53
C ASP A 578 -6.42 -26.50 -1.04
N GLY A 579 -6.59 -25.32 -1.66
CA GLY A 579 -7.85 -24.87 -2.26
C GLY A 579 -8.11 -25.37 -3.68
N THR A 580 -9.29 -25.05 -4.23
CA THR A 580 -9.60 -25.30 -5.65
C THR A 580 -8.75 -24.45 -6.59
N SER A 581 -8.67 -24.85 -7.87
CA SER A 581 -7.99 -24.05 -8.90
C SER A 581 -8.49 -22.60 -8.96
N ASP A 582 -9.79 -22.40 -8.76
CA ASP A 582 -10.42 -21.08 -8.79
C ASP A 582 -10.07 -20.25 -7.57
N GLN A 583 -10.11 -20.87 -6.39
CA GLN A 583 -9.68 -20.24 -5.15
C GLN A 583 -8.20 -19.84 -5.25
N GLN A 584 -7.33 -20.71 -5.76
CA GLN A 584 -5.91 -20.41 -5.95
C GLN A 584 -5.68 -19.25 -6.92
N ARG A 585 -6.41 -19.20 -8.05
CA ARG A 585 -6.30 -18.10 -9.01
C ARG A 585 -6.74 -16.76 -8.42
N MET A 586 -7.83 -16.75 -7.66
CA MET A 586 -8.30 -15.57 -6.93
C MET A 586 -7.30 -15.15 -5.84
N GLN A 587 -6.73 -16.10 -5.09
CA GLN A 587 -5.74 -15.83 -4.03
C GLN A 587 -4.49 -15.15 -4.62
N ARG A 588 -4.01 -15.59 -5.78
CA ARG A 588 -2.88 -14.96 -6.48
C ARG A 588 -3.16 -13.51 -6.88
N SER A 589 -4.36 -13.23 -7.39
CA SER A 589 -4.74 -11.86 -7.73
C SER A 589 -4.87 -10.97 -6.49
N LEU A 590 -5.48 -11.49 -5.42
CA LEU A 590 -5.59 -10.78 -4.15
C LEU A 590 -4.22 -10.53 -3.52
N PHE A 591 -3.30 -11.50 -3.60
CA PHE A 591 -1.91 -11.36 -3.20
C PHE A 591 -1.23 -10.20 -3.93
N ALA A 592 -1.39 -10.10 -5.26
CA ALA A 592 -0.80 -9.01 -6.03
C ALA A 592 -1.28 -7.61 -5.57
N VAL A 593 -2.59 -7.46 -5.34
CA VAL A 593 -3.17 -6.20 -4.84
C VAL A 593 -2.61 -5.85 -3.46
N LEU A 594 -2.64 -6.80 -2.50
CA LEU A 594 -2.19 -6.56 -1.14
C LEU A 594 -0.66 -6.36 -1.06
N PHE A 595 0.12 -7.07 -1.86
CA PHE A 595 1.57 -6.92 -1.93
C PHE A 595 1.97 -5.53 -2.43
N LEU A 596 1.36 -5.04 -3.51
CA LEU A 596 1.62 -3.70 -4.04
C LEU A 596 1.14 -2.59 -3.10
N SER A 597 0.19 -2.89 -2.21
CA SER A 597 -0.24 -1.95 -1.15
C SER A 597 0.73 -1.82 0.03
N ILE A 598 1.83 -2.60 0.08
CA ILE A 598 2.81 -2.54 1.18
C ILE A 598 3.62 -1.25 1.17
N PHE A 599 3.92 -0.67 0.01
CA PHE A 599 4.87 0.44 -0.10
C PHE A 599 4.54 1.64 0.82
N PRO A 600 3.29 2.13 0.92
CA PRO A 600 2.92 3.17 1.89
C PRO A 600 3.13 2.81 3.37
N TRP A 601 3.14 1.53 3.72
CA TRP A 601 3.38 1.10 5.10
C TRP A 601 4.84 1.28 5.53
N GLY A 602 5.79 1.39 4.60
CA GLY A 602 7.22 1.53 4.92
C GLY A 602 7.50 2.70 5.86
N GLY A 603 6.94 3.88 5.54
CA GLY A 603 7.05 5.08 6.38
C GLY A 603 6.39 4.91 7.76
N LYS A 604 5.20 4.31 7.79
CA LYS A 604 4.44 4.08 9.03
C LYS A 604 5.15 3.12 9.97
N VAL A 605 5.69 2.03 9.44
CA VAL A 605 6.48 1.04 10.18
C VAL A 605 7.77 1.67 10.71
N ALA A 606 8.46 2.47 9.89
CA ALA A 606 9.66 3.19 10.31
C ALA A 606 9.38 4.18 11.44
N TYR A 607 8.28 4.93 11.34
CA TYR A 607 7.84 5.86 12.39
C TYR A 607 7.57 5.15 13.72
N PHE A 608 6.77 4.08 13.73
CA PHE A 608 6.48 3.33 14.97
C PHE A 608 7.69 2.55 15.49
N ALA A 609 8.64 2.14 14.65
CA ALA A 609 9.92 1.62 15.10
C ALA A 609 10.74 2.69 15.84
N GLY A 610 10.72 3.94 15.37
CA GLY A 610 11.29 5.09 16.08
C GLY A 610 10.62 5.35 17.43
N VAL A 611 9.29 5.28 17.49
CA VAL A 611 8.52 5.39 18.76
C VAL A 611 8.91 4.29 19.76
N VAL A 612 9.19 3.06 19.29
CA VAL A 612 9.64 1.97 20.17
C VAL A 612 11.07 2.19 20.68
N ARG A 613 11.95 2.77 19.85
CA ARG A 613 13.34 3.10 20.20
C ARG A 613 13.40 4.22 21.24
N THR A 614 12.65 5.29 21.00
CA THR A 614 12.58 6.48 21.87
C THR A 614 11.12 6.82 22.15
N PRO A 615 10.49 6.19 23.17
CA PRO A 615 9.07 6.39 23.45
C PRO A 615 8.81 7.81 23.99
N PRO A 616 7.79 8.52 23.46
CA PRO A 616 7.29 9.74 24.07
C PRO A 616 6.80 9.47 25.49
N SER A 617 7.03 10.42 26.40
CA SER A 617 6.64 10.33 27.81
C SER A 617 5.13 10.21 28.03
N GLU A 618 4.33 10.78 27.12
CA GLU A 618 2.87 10.70 27.15
C GLU A 618 2.31 10.16 25.83
N LEU A 619 1.29 9.30 25.93
CA LEU A 619 0.57 8.81 24.77
C LEU A 619 -0.49 9.83 24.37
N SER A 620 -0.24 10.57 23.28
CA SER A 620 -1.21 11.54 22.76
C SER A 620 -2.43 10.85 22.13
N ASN A 621 -3.59 11.50 22.19
CA ASN A 621 -4.82 11.01 21.53
C ASN A 621 -4.62 10.81 20.03
N GLY A 622 -3.84 11.69 19.37
CA GLY A 622 -3.51 11.59 17.96
C GLY A 622 -2.73 10.31 17.64
N MET A 623 -1.67 10.02 18.41
CA MET A 623 -0.86 8.82 18.23
C MET A 623 -1.67 7.54 18.52
N LEU A 624 -2.52 7.56 19.56
CA LEU A 624 -3.42 6.44 19.86
C LEU A 624 -4.39 6.15 18.70
N MET A 625 -5.00 7.20 18.14
CA MET A 625 -5.92 7.08 17.01
C MET A 625 -5.19 6.60 15.75
N GLU A 626 -4.02 7.14 15.45
CA GLU A 626 -3.20 6.74 14.31
C GLU A 626 -2.76 5.28 14.43
N GLY A 627 -2.10 4.90 15.52
CA GLY A 627 -1.65 3.52 15.76
C GLY A 627 -2.83 2.54 15.86
N GLY A 628 -3.91 2.92 16.53
CA GLY A 628 -5.13 2.12 16.61
C GLY A 628 -5.78 1.88 15.25
N SER A 629 -5.83 2.90 14.38
CA SER A 629 -6.34 2.77 13.02
C SER A 629 -5.48 1.81 12.18
N TYR A 630 -4.15 1.84 12.36
CA TYR A 630 -3.23 0.95 11.63
C TYR A 630 -3.42 -0.50 12.04
N ILE A 631 -3.53 -0.75 13.34
CA ILE A 631 -3.85 -2.09 13.87
C ILE A 631 -5.20 -2.57 13.31
N ALA A 632 -6.22 -1.70 13.27
CA ALA A 632 -7.54 -2.06 12.73
C ALA A 632 -7.48 -2.42 11.24
N VAL A 633 -6.78 -1.64 10.42
CA VAL A 633 -6.61 -1.90 8.97
C VAL A 633 -5.81 -3.19 8.74
N LEU A 634 -4.69 -3.38 9.42
CA LEU A 634 -3.86 -4.60 9.29
C LEU A 634 -4.61 -5.85 9.77
N SER A 635 -5.41 -5.71 10.83
CA SER A 635 -6.28 -6.78 11.31
C SER A 635 -7.37 -7.12 10.29
N LEU A 636 -7.95 -6.11 9.63
CA LEU A 636 -8.93 -6.30 8.57
C LEU A 636 -8.30 -7.01 7.35
N PHE A 637 -7.09 -6.64 6.95
CA PHE A 637 -6.35 -7.33 5.88
C PHE A 637 -6.06 -8.79 6.25
N THR A 638 -5.56 -9.02 7.46
CA THR A 638 -5.29 -10.37 8.00
C THR A 638 -6.56 -11.21 8.07
N TYR A 639 -7.69 -10.60 8.43
CA TYR A 639 -9.00 -11.26 8.45
C TYR A 639 -9.45 -11.66 7.04
N LEU A 640 -9.35 -10.75 6.05
CA LEU A 640 -9.68 -11.07 4.66
C LEU A 640 -8.82 -12.21 4.13
N ILE A 641 -7.50 -12.18 4.40
CA ILE A 641 -6.58 -13.26 4.02
C ILE A 641 -7.01 -14.58 4.69
N SER A 642 -7.27 -14.57 5.99
CA SER A 642 -7.70 -15.76 6.73
C SER A 642 -8.97 -16.37 6.14
N LEU A 643 -9.92 -15.50 5.75
CA LEU A 643 -11.18 -15.88 5.14
C LEU A 643 -10.96 -16.43 3.73
N SER A 644 -10.08 -15.83 2.92
CA SER A 644 -9.80 -16.27 1.55
C SER A 644 -9.03 -17.59 1.50
N LEU A 645 -8.30 -17.93 2.58
CA LEU A 645 -7.70 -19.25 2.78
C LEU A 645 -8.77 -20.33 3.10
N GLU A 646 -9.88 -19.96 3.74
CA GLU A 646 -10.96 -20.89 4.11
C GLU A 646 -12.01 -21.07 3.01
N CYS A 647 -12.28 -20.02 2.23
CA CYS A 647 -13.25 -20.05 1.14
C CYS A 647 -12.92 -19.05 0.02
N MET A 648 -13.58 -19.17 -1.13
CA MET A 648 -13.48 -18.20 -2.23
C MET A 648 -14.17 -16.87 -1.87
N ILE A 649 -13.54 -15.73 -2.17
CA ILE A 649 -14.06 -14.38 -1.96
C ILE A 649 -13.76 -13.49 -3.18
N PRO A 650 -14.77 -13.03 -3.93
CA PRO A 650 -16.20 -13.19 -3.69
C PRO A 650 -16.67 -14.66 -3.82
N LEU A 651 -17.66 -15.04 -3.01
CA LEU A 651 -18.38 -16.31 -3.18
C LEU A 651 -19.11 -16.36 -4.52
N PRO A 652 -19.22 -17.55 -5.14
CA PRO A 652 -19.97 -17.73 -6.38
C PRO A 652 -21.45 -17.45 -6.17
N PRO A 653 -22.16 -16.91 -7.17
CA PRO A 653 -23.60 -16.76 -7.11
C PRO A 653 -24.33 -18.08 -6.74
N THR A 654 -23.78 -19.23 -7.15
CA THR A 654 -24.32 -20.58 -6.86
C THR A 654 -24.15 -21.05 -5.40
N ALA A 655 -23.20 -20.49 -4.62
CA ALA A 655 -23.01 -20.85 -3.21
C ALA A 655 -24.22 -20.50 -2.32
N PHE A 656 -25.11 -19.64 -2.81
CA PHE A 656 -26.34 -19.21 -2.16
C PHE A 656 -27.30 -20.36 -1.81
N PHE A 657 -27.42 -21.38 -2.66
CA PHE A 657 -28.40 -22.46 -2.50
C PHE A 657 -27.85 -23.76 -1.87
N GLY A 658 -26.53 -23.89 -1.68
CA GLY A 658 -25.99 -24.96 -0.82
C GLY A 658 -26.56 -24.86 0.60
N ALA A 659 -26.65 -23.62 1.12
CA ALA A 659 -27.11 -23.36 2.48
C ALA A 659 -28.61 -23.67 2.72
N SER A 660 -29.48 -23.46 1.72
CA SER A 660 -30.92 -23.76 1.79
C SER A 660 -31.23 -25.24 1.52
N SER A 661 -30.42 -25.92 0.70
CA SER A 661 -30.57 -27.35 0.36
C SER A 661 -29.89 -28.32 1.34
N GLY A 662 -29.22 -27.81 2.39
CA GLY A 662 -28.54 -28.66 3.38
C GLY A 662 -27.12 -29.10 2.97
N GLN A 663 -26.64 -28.70 1.79
CA GLN A 663 -25.28 -29.01 1.34
C GLN A 663 -24.32 -27.89 1.75
N ASP A 664 -23.29 -28.20 2.55
CA ASP A 664 -22.24 -27.21 2.83
C ASP A 664 -21.61 -26.77 1.49
N ALA A 665 -21.54 -25.46 1.25
CA ALA A 665 -21.04 -24.87 0.00
C ALA A 665 -19.62 -25.35 -0.36
N ALA A 666 -18.85 -25.81 0.64
CA ALA A 666 -17.53 -26.44 0.46
C ALA A 666 -17.57 -27.79 -0.30
N SER A 667 -18.72 -28.46 -0.39
CA SER A 667 -18.83 -29.77 -1.07
C SER A 667 -18.99 -29.69 -2.59
N VAL A 668 -19.28 -28.51 -3.15
CA VAL A 668 -19.28 -28.24 -4.60
C VAL A 668 -17.85 -28.13 -5.14
N TYR A 669 -16.88 -27.90 -4.25
CA TYR A 669 -15.48 -27.59 -4.55
C TYR A 669 -14.50 -28.70 -4.14
N GLY A 670 -15.02 -29.87 -3.73
CA GLY A 670 -14.21 -30.98 -3.23
C GLY A 670 -13.45 -31.70 -4.35
N LYS A 671 -12.11 -31.78 -4.19
CA LYS A 671 -11.14 -32.55 -4.98
C LYS A 671 -11.76 -33.75 -5.71
N SER A 672 -11.75 -33.69 -7.04
CA SER A 672 -11.92 -34.87 -7.90
C SER A 672 -10.84 -35.87 -7.52
N SER A 673 -11.24 -36.95 -6.86
CA SER A 673 -10.38 -38.09 -6.59
C SER A 673 -9.98 -38.70 -7.93
N SER A 674 -8.73 -38.46 -8.33
CA SER A 674 -8.06 -39.12 -9.44
C SER A 674 -8.00 -40.63 -9.21
N ASN A 675 -8.94 -41.37 -9.80
CA ASN A 675 -8.73 -42.69 -10.43
C ASN A 675 -10.07 -43.34 -10.79
N SER A 676 -10.50 -43.16 -12.05
CA SER A 676 -11.22 -44.22 -12.79
C SER A 676 -11.33 -43.82 -14.26
N ASN A 677 -10.74 -44.64 -15.13
CA ASN A 677 -10.90 -44.60 -16.59
C ASN A 677 -12.35 -44.91 -17.00
N SER A 678 -13.23 -43.91 -16.98
CA SER A 678 -14.47 -43.93 -17.75
C SER A 678 -15.04 -42.51 -17.86
N ASN A 679 -14.96 -41.89 -19.05
CA ASN A 679 -15.62 -40.62 -19.36
C ASN A 679 -17.13 -40.82 -19.58
N VAL A 680 -17.84 -41.35 -18.57
CA VAL A 680 -19.31 -41.34 -18.56
C VAL A 680 -19.73 -40.24 -17.59
N LYS A 681 -20.37 -39.19 -18.13
CA LYS A 681 -20.89 -38.08 -17.33
C LYS A 681 -21.96 -38.60 -16.37
N ILE A 682 -21.74 -38.42 -15.06
CA ILE A 682 -22.69 -38.86 -14.03
C ILE A 682 -23.89 -37.89 -14.01
N THR A 683 -25.00 -38.29 -14.63
CA THR A 683 -26.33 -37.65 -14.56
C THR A 683 -27.17 -38.31 -13.46
N ALA A 684 -28.31 -37.70 -13.08
CA ALA A 684 -29.21 -38.30 -12.09
C ALA A 684 -29.68 -39.71 -12.47
N GLU A 685 -29.81 -39.94 -13.78
CA GLU A 685 -30.34 -41.17 -14.39
C GLU A 685 -29.33 -42.32 -14.39
N ASN A 686 -28.03 -42.01 -14.37
CA ASN A 686 -26.95 -43.00 -14.39
C ASN A 686 -26.10 -42.99 -13.09
N CYS A 687 -26.50 -42.24 -12.07
CA CYS A 687 -25.76 -42.11 -10.83
C CYS A 687 -25.81 -43.40 -10.00
N PRO A 688 -24.65 -44.00 -9.66
CA PRO A 688 -24.61 -45.25 -8.88
C PRO A 688 -25.06 -45.10 -7.43
N LYS A 689 -25.25 -43.86 -6.94
CA LYS A 689 -25.74 -43.58 -5.58
C LYS A 689 -27.17 -43.07 -5.51
N CYS A 690 -27.86 -42.88 -6.64
CA CYS A 690 -29.26 -42.45 -6.70
C CYS A 690 -30.17 -43.62 -7.10
N ILE A 691 -30.16 -44.68 -6.30
CA ILE A 691 -31.03 -45.84 -6.52
C ILE A 691 -32.31 -45.59 -5.70
N PHE A 692 -33.42 -45.35 -6.39
CA PHE A 692 -34.74 -45.22 -5.78
C PHE A 692 -35.62 -46.32 -6.33
N GLU A 693 -36.10 -47.17 -5.42
CA GLU A 693 -36.94 -48.32 -5.75
C GLU A 693 -38.39 -47.89 -6.08
N ASP A 694 -38.79 -46.69 -5.66
CA ASP A 694 -40.13 -46.15 -5.90
C ASP A 694 -40.07 -44.65 -6.24
N GLY A 695 -40.51 -44.32 -7.44
CA GLY A 695 -40.73 -42.96 -7.91
C GLY A 695 -42.22 -42.77 -8.02
N GLY A 696 -42.73 -41.67 -7.49
CA GLY A 696 -44.16 -41.40 -7.45
C GLY A 696 -44.88 -41.52 -8.80
N PRO A 697 -46.21 -41.30 -8.82
CA PRO A 697 -47.03 -41.51 -10.01
C PRO A 697 -46.45 -40.79 -11.24
N GLY A 698 -46.20 -41.53 -12.32
CA GLY A 698 -45.58 -41.01 -13.54
C GLY A 698 -44.07 -41.17 -13.65
N SER A 699 -43.45 -41.88 -12.71
CA SER A 699 -42.05 -42.23 -12.82
C SER A 699 -41.79 -43.29 -13.88
N VAL A 700 -40.70 -43.13 -14.63
CA VAL A 700 -40.19 -44.17 -15.53
C VAL A 700 -39.17 -44.99 -14.76
N LEU A 701 -39.41 -46.29 -14.71
CA LEU A 701 -38.61 -47.27 -14.00
C LEU A 701 -37.81 -48.09 -15.01
N VAL A 702 -36.53 -48.27 -14.76
CA VAL A 702 -35.66 -49.14 -15.57
C VAL A 702 -35.07 -50.21 -14.68
N GLU A 703 -35.00 -51.42 -15.22
CA GLU A 703 -34.38 -52.56 -14.55
C GLU A 703 -32.90 -52.26 -14.26
N TYR A 704 -32.48 -52.44 -13.02
CA TYR A 704 -31.15 -52.12 -12.55
C TYR A 704 -30.60 -53.28 -11.71
N SER A 705 -29.32 -53.59 -11.92
CA SER A 705 -28.65 -54.65 -11.17
C SER A 705 -27.30 -54.15 -10.67
N ASP A 706 -27.12 -54.16 -9.36
CA ASP A 706 -25.87 -53.86 -8.66
C ASP A 706 -25.61 -54.87 -7.52
N ARG A 707 -24.38 -54.93 -7.01
CA ARG A 707 -23.96 -55.82 -5.91
C ARG A 707 -24.81 -55.64 -4.64
N THR A 708 -25.39 -54.46 -4.43
CA THR A 708 -26.28 -54.14 -3.30
C THR A 708 -27.72 -54.66 -3.47
N THR A 709 -28.13 -54.99 -4.70
CA THR A 709 -29.50 -55.42 -5.04
C THR A 709 -29.69 -56.94 -5.02
N ARG A 710 -28.61 -57.73 -4.97
CA ARG A 710 -28.68 -59.17 -4.71
C ARG A 710 -28.80 -59.40 -3.20
N ARG A 711 -30.00 -59.72 -2.72
CA ARG A 711 -30.17 -60.20 -1.33
C ARG A 711 -30.19 -61.72 -1.31
N ILE A 712 -29.30 -62.28 -0.49
CA ILE A 712 -29.35 -63.67 -0.05
C ILE A 712 -30.28 -63.68 1.16
N VAL A 713 -31.46 -64.29 1.02
CA VAL A 713 -32.36 -64.52 2.15
C VAL A 713 -32.36 -66.01 2.42
N THR A 714 -31.96 -66.40 3.63
CA THR A 714 -32.09 -67.77 4.12
C THR A 714 -33.54 -68.03 4.49
N GLY A 715 -34.19 -68.96 3.79
CA GLY A 715 -35.49 -69.47 4.20
C GLY A 715 -35.42 -70.17 5.55
N LYS A 716 -36.56 -70.33 6.24
CA LYS A 716 -36.64 -71.02 7.55
C LYS A 716 -36.13 -72.47 7.53
N THR A 717 -35.94 -73.06 6.34
CA THR A 717 -35.43 -74.41 6.10
C THR A 717 -33.99 -74.44 5.55
N GLY A 718 -33.31 -73.29 5.46
CA GLY A 718 -31.90 -73.23 5.01
C GLY A 718 -31.68 -73.12 3.50
N GLU A 719 -32.74 -73.04 2.68
CA GLU A 719 -32.61 -72.77 1.25
C GLU A 719 -32.20 -71.31 0.96
N VAL A 720 -31.28 -71.15 0.01
CA VAL A 720 -30.81 -69.85 -0.47
C VAL A 720 -31.70 -69.38 -1.61
N VAL A 721 -32.55 -68.37 -1.35
CA VAL A 721 -33.39 -67.74 -2.38
C VAL A 721 -32.65 -66.53 -2.97
N TYR A 722 -32.44 -66.53 -4.28
CA TYR A 722 -31.94 -65.37 -5.02
C TYR A 722 -33.11 -64.45 -5.38
N VAL A 723 -33.18 -63.27 -4.76
CA VAL A 723 -34.14 -62.23 -5.17
C VAL A 723 -33.62 -61.57 -6.46
N GLY A 724 -34.48 -61.49 -7.48
CA GLY A 724 -34.16 -60.97 -8.82
C GLY A 724 -33.82 -59.47 -8.90
N ARG A 725 -33.65 -58.94 -10.11
CA ARG A 725 -33.24 -57.54 -10.39
C ARG A 725 -34.25 -56.54 -9.80
N THR A 726 -33.77 -55.37 -9.34
CA THR A 726 -34.62 -54.30 -8.80
C THR A 726 -34.87 -53.23 -9.87
N PHE A 727 -35.84 -52.36 -9.67
CA PHE A 727 -36.08 -51.21 -10.54
C PHE A 727 -35.48 -49.94 -9.95
N ARG A 728 -35.03 -49.02 -10.80
CA ARG A 728 -34.66 -47.65 -10.40
C ARG A 728 -35.46 -46.62 -11.18
N VAL A 729 -35.78 -45.51 -10.53
CA VAL A 729 -36.37 -44.34 -11.18
C VAL A 729 -35.33 -43.64 -12.04
N VAL A 730 -35.61 -43.50 -13.34
CA VAL A 730 -34.76 -42.73 -14.27
C VAL A 730 -35.35 -41.36 -14.59
N SER A 731 -36.67 -41.21 -14.57
CA SER A 731 -37.34 -39.91 -14.71
C SER A 731 -38.64 -39.87 -13.92
N CYS A 732 -39.10 -38.68 -13.54
CA CYS A 732 -40.44 -38.42 -13.02
C CYS A 732 -40.96 -37.11 -13.64
N ASP A 733 -42.26 -37.04 -13.87
CA ASP A 733 -42.98 -35.84 -14.31
C ASP A 733 -43.73 -35.14 -13.15
N CYS A 734 -43.33 -35.44 -11.92
CA CYS A 734 -43.82 -34.85 -10.67
C CYS A 734 -43.96 -33.32 -10.76
N VAL A 735 -43.05 -32.68 -11.50
CA VAL A 735 -42.99 -31.23 -11.72
C VAL A 735 -44.12 -30.71 -12.61
N TYR A 736 -44.61 -31.53 -13.54
CA TYR A 736 -45.75 -31.19 -14.40
C TYR A 736 -47.08 -31.52 -13.73
N ARG A 737 -47.10 -32.49 -12.79
CA ARG A 737 -48.32 -32.89 -12.07
C ARG A 737 -48.63 -32.04 -10.86
N PHE A 738 -47.62 -31.62 -10.10
CA PHE A 738 -47.82 -31.00 -8.79
C PHE A 738 -47.33 -29.55 -8.76
N LYS A 739 -48.16 -28.65 -8.19
CA LYS A 739 -47.79 -27.23 -8.02
C LYS A 739 -46.85 -26.98 -6.84
N ASN A 740 -46.90 -27.81 -5.80
CA ASN A 740 -46.11 -27.65 -4.58
C ASN A 740 -44.96 -28.67 -4.53
N SER A 741 -43.75 -28.20 -4.18
CA SER A 741 -42.56 -29.04 -4.08
C SER A 741 -42.61 -30.09 -2.96
N ARG A 742 -43.58 -29.96 -2.04
CA ARG A 742 -43.84 -30.95 -0.98
C ARG A 742 -44.46 -32.25 -1.51
N ASP A 743 -45.09 -32.18 -2.67
CA ASP A 743 -45.81 -33.30 -3.28
C ASP A 743 -44.95 -34.03 -4.33
N PHE A 744 -43.70 -33.58 -4.53
CA PHE A 744 -42.76 -34.24 -5.42
C PHE A 744 -42.26 -35.56 -4.82
N CYS A 745 -41.89 -36.51 -5.69
CA CYS A 745 -41.35 -37.79 -5.20
C CYS A 745 -39.92 -37.64 -4.64
N ALA A 746 -39.47 -38.65 -3.91
CA ALA A 746 -38.14 -38.67 -3.30
C ALA A 746 -36.99 -38.50 -4.31
N PHE A 747 -37.17 -38.97 -5.55
CA PHE A 747 -36.22 -38.77 -6.65
C PHE A 747 -36.14 -37.31 -7.12
N CYS A 748 -37.28 -36.59 -7.17
CA CYS A 748 -37.34 -35.19 -7.60
C CYS A 748 -36.90 -34.18 -6.52
N ILE A 749 -37.01 -34.51 -5.24
CA ILE A 749 -36.69 -33.61 -4.11
C ILE A 749 -35.22 -33.71 -3.66
N ARG A 750 -34.51 -34.81 -3.96
CA ARG A 750 -33.17 -35.04 -3.39
C ARG A 750 -32.05 -34.37 -4.16
N SER A 751 -31.12 -33.77 -3.41
CA SER A 751 -29.83 -33.28 -3.89
C SER A 751 -28.74 -34.35 -3.68
N CYS A 752 -28.28 -34.95 -4.77
CA CYS A 752 -27.16 -35.90 -4.73
C CYS A 752 -25.84 -35.16 -4.95
N ARG A 753 -24.82 -35.48 -4.12
CA ARG A 753 -23.48 -34.89 -4.23
C ARG A 753 -22.69 -35.33 -5.47
N LEU A 754 -23.11 -36.42 -6.14
CA LEU A 754 -22.44 -36.93 -7.35
C LEU A 754 -23.09 -36.45 -8.65
N CYS A 755 -24.39 -36.14 -8.66
CA CYS A 755 -25.13 -35.86 -9.89
C CYS A 755 -26.03 -34.61 -9.83
N GLY A 756 -26.04 -33.86 -8.73
CA GLY A 756 -26.87 -32.65 -8.56
C GLY A 756 -28.34 -32.90 -8.15
N GLY A 757 -28.86 -34.11 -8.36
CA GLY A 757 -30.27 -34.46 -8.08
C GLY A 757 -31.13 -34.54 -9.35
N GLY A 758 -32.42 -34.88 -9.22
CA GLY A 758 -33.34 -35.08 -10.35
C GLY A 758 -33.86 -33.78 -11.00
N ASN A 759 -34.69 -33.92 -12.04
CA ASN A 759 -35.19 -32.82 -12.90
C ASN A 759 -35.91 -31.67 -12.14
N GLY A 760 -36.46 -31.95 -10.94
CA GLY A 760 -37.06 -30.92 -10.07
C GLY A 760 -36.07 -29.88 -9.55
N ASN A 761 -34.86 -30.30 -9.16
CA ASN A 761 -33.81 -29.37 -8.72
C ASN A 761 -33.32 -28.47 -9.85
N PHE A 762 -33.30 -28.98 -11.08
CA PHE A 762 -32.89 -28.21 -12.26
C PHE A 762 -33.86 -27.06 -12.56
N GLN A 763 -35.17 -27.26 -12.44
CA GLN A 763 -36.16 -26.20 -12.66
C GLN A 763 -36.28 -25.23 -11.47
N GLU A 764 -35.97 -25.67 -10.24
CA GLU A 764 -35.86 -24.77 -9.09
C GLU A 764 -34.64 -23.83 -9.22
N ALA A 765 -33.58 -24.30 -9.90
CA ALA A 765 -32.48 -23.46 -10.37
C ALA A 765 -32.82 -22.61 -11.61
N ALA A 766 -33.90 -22.88 -12.35
CA ALA A 766 -34.37 -22.01 -13.45
C ALA A 766 -35.23 -20.83 -12.95
N LYS A 767 -36.01 -21.05 -11.87
CA LYS A 767 -36.72 -19.99 -11.11
C LYS A 767 -35.77 -18.94 -10.50
N TYR A 768 -34.46 -19.23 -10.48
CA TYR A 768 -33.37 -18.32 -10.15
C TYR A 768 -33.31 -17.07 -11.03
N LYS A 769 -33.60 -17.20 -12.34
CA LYS A 769 -33.59 -16.06 -13.27
C LYS A 769 -34.68 -15.06 -12.89
N ASP A 770 -35.86 -15.58 -12.58
CA ASP A 770 -37.03 -14.77 -12.18
C ASP A 770 -36.83 -14.15 -10.78
N PHE A 771 -36.15 -14.86 -9.85
CA PHE A 771 -35.79 -14.33 -8.53
C PHE A 771 -34.73 -13.21 -8.58
N LEU A 772 -33.73 -13.32 -9.47
CA LEU A 772 -32.73 -12.26 -9.67
C LEU A 772 -33.34 -11.00 -10.28
N GLU A 773 -34.37 -11.13 -11.11
CA GLU A 773 -35.14 -9.99 -11.62
C GLU A 773 -35.97 -9.29 -10.51
N GLU A 774 -36.41 -10.03 -9.47
CA GLU A 774 -37.14 -9.47 -8.32
C GLU A 774 -36.24 -8.89 -7.21
N SER A 775 -35.00 -9.37 -7.00
CA SER A 775 -34.11 -8.93 -5.91
C SER A 775 -33.07 -7.88 -6.33
N LYS A 776 -33.49 -6.61 -6.42
CA LYS A 776 -32.60 -5.46 -6.74
C LYS A 776 -31.38 -5.32 -5.81
N VAL A 777 -31.50 -5.78 -4.56
CA VAL A 777 -30.41 -5.69 -3.56
C VAL A 777 -29.28 -6.66 -3.90
N ASP A 778 -29.58 -7.89 -4.30
CA ASP A 778 -28.56 -8.91 -4.58
C ASP A 778 -27.79 -8.59 -5.87
N LEU A 779 -28.48 -8.06 -6.88
CA LEU A 779 -27.83 -7.56 -8.10
C LEU A 779 -26.86 -6.40 -7.79
N ALA A 780 -27.28 -5.46 -6.93
CA ALA A 780 -26.43 -4.37 -6.48
C ALA A 780 -25.20 -4.87 -5.69
N MET A 781 -25.37 -5.89 -4.84
CA MET A 781 -24.27 -6.48 -4.08
C MET A 781 -23.28 -7.25 -4.95
N HIS A 782 -23.74 -7.94 -6.00
CA HIS A 782 -22.85 -8.58 -6.96
C HIS A 782 -22.04 -7.57 -7.78
N ALA A 783 -22.64 -6.44 -8.13
CA ALA A 783 -21.96 -5.36 -8.83
C ALA A 783 -20.96 -4.57 -7.95
N LEU A 784 -21.18 -4.54 -6.63
CA LEU A 784 -20.38 -3.75 -5.68
C LEU A 784 -18.87 -4.01 -5.78
N VAL A 785 -18.44 -5.28 -5.76
CA VAL A 785 -17.02 -5.65 -5.72
C VAL A 785 -16.27 -5.21 -6.98
N PRO A 786 -16.65 -5.64 -8.19
CA PRO A 786 -15.95 -5.24 -9.41
C PRO A 786 -16.02 -3.71 -9.61
N MET A 787 -17.15 -3.05 -9.30
CA MET A 787 -17.25 -1.59 -9.37
C MET A 787 -16.30 -0.89 -8.40
N THR A 788 -16.20 -1.35 -7.14
CA THR A 788 -15.31 -0.73 -6.15
C THR A 788 -13.85 -0.80 -6.60
N PHE A 789 -13.40 -1.97 -7.06
CA PHE A 789 -12.03 -2.15 -7.57
C PHE A 789 -11.78 -1.29 -8.81
N GLN A 790 -12.76 -1.21 -9.72
CA GLN A 790 -12.66 -0.37 -10.91
C GLN A 790 -12.60 1.12 -10.57
N ILE A 791 -13.46 1.60 -9.64
CA ILE A 791 -13.46 2.98 -9.15
C ILE A 791 -12.12 3.29 -8.48
N CYS A 792 -11.61 2.43 -7.61
CA CYS A 792 -10.30 2.63 -6.98
C CYS A 792 -9.17 2.71 -8.00
N ALA A 793 -9.19 1.83 -9.01
CA ALA A 793 -8.21 1.86 -10.08
C ALA A 793 -8.30 3.14 -10.92
N VAL A 794 -9.51 3.62 -11.22
CA VAL A 794 -9.75 4.88 -11.94
C VAL A 794 -9.31 6.08 -11.09
N ILE A 795 -9.62 6.12 -9.79
CA ILE A 795 -9.17 7.18 -8.89
C ILE A 795 -7.64 7.24 -8.85
N GLN A 796 -6.98 6.09 -8.70
CA GLN A 796 -5.53 6.03 -8.70
C GLN A 796 -4.94 6.48 -10.04
N ALA A 797 -5.53 6.05 -11.17
CA ALA A 797 -5.05 6.39 -12.51
C ALA A 797 -5.30 7.86 -12.90
N MET A 798 -6.47 8.42 -12.58
CA MET A 798 -6.85 9.78 -13.02
C MET A 798 -6.35 10.86 -12.08
N TYR A 799 -6.47 10.67 -10.76
CA TYR A 799 -6.20 11.74 -9.79
C TYR A 799 -4.84 11.58 -9.09
N SER A 800 -4.22 10.40 -9.16
CA SER A 800 -3.16 10.01 -8.23
C SER A 800 -1.98 9.25 -8.85
N LEU A 801 -1.73 9.36 -10.15
CA LEU A 801 -0.51 8.80 -10.78
C LEU A 801 0.77 9.33 -10.09
N TYR A 802 0.72 10.58 -9.59
CA TYR A 802 1.79 11.25 -8.87
C TYR A 802 1.63 11.21 -7.34
N ARG A 803 0.44 10.85 -6.83
CA ARG A 803 0.20 10.64 -5.39
C ARG A 803 0.30 9.16 -5.06
N SER A 804 1.55 8.67 -5.02
CA SER A 804 1.85 7.25 -4.85
C SER A 804 1.34 6.65 -3.53
N HIS A 805 1.09 7.47 -2.51
CA HIS A 805 0.57 7.05 -1.20
C HIS A 805 -0.91 6.63 -1.21
N MET A 806 -1.68 6.90 -2.28
CA MET A 806 -3.13 6.67 -2.31
C MET A 806 -3.55 5.20 -2.18
N SER A 807 -2.67 4.26 -2.51
CA SER A 807 -2.89 2.82 -2.27
C SER A 807 -3.11 2.50 -0.78
N PHE A 808 -2.63 3.34 0.14
CA PHE A 808 -2.89 3.26 1.57
C PHE A 808 -4.39 3.41 1.92
N TYR A 809 -5.12 4.27 1.20
CA TYR A 809 -6.53 4.56 1.44
C TYR A 809 -7.47 3.69 0.57
N LEU A 810 -7.06 3.40 -0.67
CA LEU A 810 -7.86 2.66 -1.62
C LEU A 810 -7.92 1.15 -1.31
N THR A 811 -6.83 0.56 -0.80
CA THR A 811 -6.79 -0.87 -0.47
C THR A 811 -7.78 -1.22 0.66
N PRO A 812 -7.85 -0.48 1.79
CA PRO A 812 -8.89 -0.67 2.80
C PRO A 812 -10.31 -0.63 2.23
N ALA A 813 -10.63 0.30 1.33
CA ALA A 813 -11.95 0.36 0.70
C ALA A 813 -12.27 -0.92 -0.09
N CYS A 814 -11.30 -1.43 -0.87
CA CYS A 814 -11.43 -2.69 -1.60
C CYS A 814 -11.64 -3.90 -0.66
N VAL A 815 -10.89 -3.94 0.44
CA VAL A 815 -11.00 -5.02 1.44
C VAL A 815 -12.35 -4.95 2.16
N VAL A 816 -12.81 -3.76 2.55
CA VAL A 816 -14.13 -3.56 3.16
C VAL A 816 -15.23 -4.03 2.21
N ALA A 817 -15.15 -3.71 0.91
CA ALA A 817 -16.12 -4.17 -0.07
C ALA A 817 -16.18 -5.71 -0.17
N LEU A 818 -15.03 -6.40 -0.17
CA LEU A 818 -14.97 -7.87 -0.15
C LEU A 818 -15.55 -8.47 1.14
N VAL A 819 -15.28 -7.85 2.29
CA VAL A 819 -15.80 -8.29 3.59
C VAL A 819 -17.31 -8.05 3.67
N ILE A 820 -17.82 -6.89 3.25
CA ILE A 820 -19.25 -6.59 3.19
C ILE A 820 -19.94 -7.56 2.24
N TYR A 821 -19.38 -7.79 1.04
CA TYR A 821 -19.90 -8.78 0.09
C TYR A 821 -20.05 -10.15 0.78
N HIS A 822 -19.01 -10.61 1.47
CA HIS A 822 -19.07 -11.89 2.18
C HIS A 822 -20.08 -11.92 3.33
N ILE A 823 -20.21 -10.83 4.11
CA ILE A 823 -21.13 -10.77 5.26
C ILE A 823 -22.58 -10.71 4.80
N VAL A 824 -22.90 -9.85 3.82
CA VAL A 824 -24.27 -9.59 3.36
C VAL A 824 -24.81 -10.77 2.56
N LEU A 825 -24.00 -11.37 1.69
CA LEU A 825 -24.41 -12.54 0.90
C LEU A 825 -24.31 -13.86 1.68
N ARG A 826 -23.99 -13.80 2.99
CA ARG A 826 -24.05 -14.97 3.85
C ARG A 826 -25.51 -15.29 4.17
N HIS A 827 -26.02 -16.39 3.61
CA HIS A 827 -27.43 -16.78 3.75
C HIS A 827 -27.87 -16.82 5.25
N PRO A 828 -29.04 -16.26 5.63
CA PRO A 828 -29.52 -16.20 7.02
C PRO A 828 -29.64 -17.58 7.71
N ILE A 829 -29.76 -18.65 6.93
CA ILE A 829 -29.72 -20.04 7.41
C ILE A 829 -28.32 -20.45 7.90
N GLU A 830 -27.25 -20.02 7.24
CA GLU A 830 -25.87 -20.33 7.66
C GLU A 830 -25.48 -19.55 8.92
N ALA A 831 -25.91 -18.28 9.00
CA ALA A 831 -25.85 -17.49 10.23
C ALA A 831 -26.59 -18.18 11.39
N ARG A 832 -27.80 -18.73 11.14
CA ARG A 832 -28.52 -19.58 12.12
C ARG A 832 -27.80 -20.89 12.42
N ARG A 833 -27.18 -21.54 11.43
CA ARG A 833 -26.46 -22.82 11.58
C ARG A 833 -25.22 -22.64 12.46
N ILE A 834 -24.49 -21.53 12.34
CA ILE A 834 -23.37 -21.15 13.22
C ILE A 834 -23.88 -20.80 14.62
N LYS A 835 -24.94 -20.00 14.73
CA LYS A 835 -25.59 -19.68 16.02
C LYS A 835 -26.06 -20.96 16.74
N ASN A 836 -26.54 -21.94 15.98
CA ASN A 836 -26.94 -23.26 16.47
C ASN A 836 -25.75 -24.19 16.79
N LYS A 837 -24.65 -24.14 16.03
CA LYS A 837 -23.38 -24.85 16.33
C LYS A 837 -22.74 -24.29 17.61
N GLN A 838 -22.74 -22.97 17.79
CA GLN A 838 -22.29 -22.31 19.01
C GLN A 838 -23.19 -22.64 20.21
N ARG A 839 -24.52 -22.63 20.04
CA ARG A 839 -25.49 -23.12 21.04
C ARG A 839 -25.29 -24.59 21.39
N LYS A 840 -25.00 -25.46 20.41
CA LYS A 840 -24.67 -26.88 20.64
C LYS A 840 -23.35 -27.08 21.37
N LYS A 841 -22.34 -26.24 21.10
CA LYS A 841 -21.07 -26.25 21.86
C LYS A 841 -21.26 -25.79 23.31
N THR A 842 -22.06 -24.76 23.57
CA THR A 842 -22.40 -24.33 24.94
C THR A 842 -23.30 -25.32 25.68
N THR A 843 -24.23 -26.01 24.99
CA THR A 843 -24.99 -27.11 25.60
C THR A 843 -24.15 -28.38 25.81
N LYS A 844 -23.16 -28.69 24.96
CA LYS A 844 -22.19 -29.77 25.22
C LYS A 844 -21.28 -29.44 26.41
N LYS A 845 -20.85 -28.18 26.57
CA LYS A 845 -20.07 -27.72 27.75
C LYS A 845 -20.91 -27.77 29.04
N LYS A 846 -22.19 -27.40 28.98
CA LYS A 846 -23.15 -27.57 30.11
C LYS A 846 -23.46 -29.04 30.41
N LYS A 847 -23.56 -29.91 29.38
CA LYS A 847 -23.75 -31.35 29.59
C LYS A 847 -22.48 -32.03 30.11
N SER A 848 -21.28 -31.59 29.76
CA SER A 848 -20.04 -32.14 30.34
C SER A 848 -19.85 -31.68 31.79
N SER A 849 -20.22 -30.45 32.16
CA SER A 849 -20.19 -30.01 33.57
C SER A 849 -21.28 -30.68 34.43
N ASN A 850 -22.43 -31.05 33.85
CA ASN A 850 -23.44 -31.83 34.57
C ASN A 850 -23.11 -33.34 34.64
N LYS A 851 -22.34 -33.87 33.67
CA LYS A 851 -21.90 -35.28 33.69
C LYS A 851 -20.70 -35.50 34.63
N SER A 852 -19.91 -34.46 34.95
CA SER A 852 -18.91 -34.53 36.04
C SER A 852 -19.50 -34.30 37.43
N LYS A 853 -20.78 -33.90 37.53
CA LYS A 853 -21.52 -33.78 38.81
C LYS A 853 -22.45 -34.96 39.12
N SER A 854 -22.63 -35.93 38.21
CA SER A 854 -23.48 -37.12 38.46
C SER A 854 -22.70 -38.42 38.64
N LYS A 855 -21.40 -38.34 38.97
CA LYS A 855 -20.55 -39.50 39.25
C LYS A 855 -19.79 -39.36 40.57
N THR A 856 -20.53 -39.00 41.62
CA THR A 856 -20.06 -39.13 43.01
C THR A 856 -21.26 -39.49 43.89
N THR A 857 -21.26 -40.76 44.31
CA THR A 857 -21.93 -41.32 45.50
C THR A 857 -23.45 -41.56 45.48
N THR A 858 -23.82 -42.84 45.28
CA THR A 858 -24.98 -43.47 45.93
C THR A 858 -24.44 -44.54 46.87
N THR A 859 -24.32 -44.22 48.15
CA THR A 859 -24.35 -45.21 49.24
C THR A 859 -25.15 -44.61 50.38
N THR A 860 -26.36 -45.14 50.49
CA THR A 860 -27.24 -45.34 51.64
C THR A 860 -27.12 -44.42 52.86
N THR A 861 -28.25 -43.79 53.14
CA THR A 861 -28.73 -43.24 54.41
C THR A 861 -28.49 -44.13 55.63
N THR A 862 -28.03 -43.53 56.73
CA THR A 862 -28.75 -43.59 58.02
C THR A 862 -28.42 -42.39 58.91
N ALA A 863 -29.49 -41.84 59.49
CA ALA A 863 -29.54 -41.16 60.80
C ALA A 863 -29.19 -39.66 60.94
N THR A 864 -30.28 -38.92 61.21
CA THR A 864 -30.49 -37.90 62.29
C THR A 864 -29.93 -36.46 62.20
N SER A 865 -30.87 -35.53 62.44
CA SER A 865 -30.78 -34.25 63.17
C SER A 865 -29.83 -33.17 62.63
N SER A 866 -30.11 -31.88 62.61
CA SER A 866 -31.15 -31.01 63.16
C SER A 866 -30.81 -29.58 62.69
N THR A 867 -31.77 -28.64 62.76
CA THR A 867 -31.62 -27.18 63.08
C THR A 867 -30.50 -26.39 62.38
N THR A 868 -30.67 -25.22 61.77
CA THR A 868 -31.46 -24.00 62.05
C THR A 868 -30.97 -23.05 60.95
N GLY A 869 -31.82 -22.28 60.28
CA GLY A 869 -32.23 -20.98 60.79
C GLY A 869 -31.75 -19.87 59.84
N ALA A 870 -32.73 -19.12 59.33
CA ALA A 870 -32.75 -17.65 59.17
C ALA A 870 -31.73 -17.02 58.19
N THR A 871 -31.97 -15.91 57.48
CA THR A 871 -33.02 -14.87 57.47
C THR A 871 -32.78 -14.09 56.15
N VAL A 872 -33.82 -13.76 55.37
CA VAL A 872 -34.40 -12.39 55.21
C VAL A 872 -33.37 -11.39 54.65
N SER A 873 -33.58 -10.70 53.53
CA SER A 873 -34.58 -9.63 53.31
C SER A 873 -34.58 -9.29 51.81
N THR A 874 -35.74 -9.28 51.13
CA THR A 874 -36.51 -8.08 50.71
C THR A 874 -35.68 -7.12 49.83
N ASP A 875 -36.11 -6.66 48.66
CA ASP A 875 -37.41 -6.12 48.28
C ASP A 875 -37.22 -5.60 46.81
N THR A 876 -38.16 -5.32 45.92
CA THR A 876 -39.62 -5.31 45.85
C THR A 876 -39.94 -5.19 44.34
N THR A 877 -41.05 -5.80 43.89
CA THR A 877 -42.06 -5.26 42.92
C THR A 877 -41.62 -4.54 41.62
N SER A 878 -42.24 -4.71 40.45
CA SER A 878 -43.48 -5.39 40.10
C SER A 878 -43.76 -5.34 38.59
N ARG A 879 -44.52 -6.35 38.16
CA ARG A 879 -45.71 -6.31 37.28
C ARG A 879 -45.56 -5.80 35.83
N LYS A 880 -45.77 -6.70 34.84
CA LYS A 880 -47.06 -7.12 34.22
C LYS A 880 -47.59 -6.01 33.28
N LYS A 881 -48.17 -6.25 32.10
CA LYS A 881 -48.61 -7.44 31.35
C LYS A 881 -49.14 -6.91 29.99
N LYS A 882 -49.11 -7.75 28.94
CA LYS A 882 -50.21 -8.11 27.99
C LYS A 882 -51.18 -6.98 27.54
N LYS A 883 -51.59 -6.87 26.26
CA LYS A 883 -52.34 -7.90 25.51
C LYS A 883 -52.78 -7.38 24.11
N LYS A 884 -52.84 -8.30 23.15
CA LYS A 884 -53.89 -8.54 22.10
C LYS A 884 -54.33 -7.44 21.09
N ARG A 885 -53.92 -7.63 19.82
CA ARG A 885 -54.66 -8.15 18.63
C ARG A 885 -56.21 -7.97 18.50
N LYS A 886 -56.64 -7.38 17.36
CA LYS A 886 -57.70 -7.74 16.35
C LYS A 886 -57.75 -6.58 15.32
N SER A 887 -57.53 -6.68 14.01
CA SER A 887 -58.15 -7.40 12.86
C SER A 887 -59.52 -6.86 12.39
N GLY A 888 -59.58 -6.39 11.13
CA GLY A 888 -60.77 -6.25 10.27
C GLY A 888 -60.76 -4.95 9.45
N THR A 889 -60.44 -4.97 8.14
CA THR A 889 -61.37 -4.89 6.95
C THR A 889 -62.22 -3.60 6.94
N SER A 890 -62.41 -2.83 5.86
CA SER A 890 -62.18 -2.92 4.40
C SER A 890 -62.68 -1.59 3.76
N THR A 891 -62.18 -1.22 2.56
CA THR A 891 -62.82 -0.37 1.50
C THR A 891 -63.19 1.09 1.86
N SER A 892 -63.11 2.14 1.03
CA SER A 892 -62.82 2.38 -0.39
C SER A 892 -62.76 3.91 -0.62
N SER A 893 -62.21 4.31 -1.77
CA SER A 893 -62.57 5.50 -2.60
C SER A 893 -62.28 6.93 -2.13
N ALA A 894 -61.30 7.52 -2.83
CA ALA A 894 -61.40 8.70 -3.69
C ALA A 894 -61.46 10.12 -3.08
N SER A 895 -60.55 10.95 -3.64
CA SER A 895 -60.72 12.31 -4.18
C SER A 895 -59.83 13.40 -3.57
N SER A 896 -58.86 13.84 -4.39
CA SER A 896 -58.24 15.17 -4.35
C SER A 896 -59.21 16.22 -4.93
N PRO A 897 -59.02 17.51 -4.61
CA PRO A 897 -58.35 18.46 -5.55
C PRO A 897 -57.25 19.31 -4.82
N LEU A 898 -56.11 19.67 -5.43
CA LEU A 898 -55.85 20.81 -6.35
C LEU A 898 -56.24 22.17 -5.72
N ILE A 899 -55.50 23.29 -5.72
CA ILE A 899 -54.28 23.91 -6.32
C ILE A 899 -54.00 25.15 -5.41
N GLU A 900 -52.79 25.67 -5.19
CA GLU A 900 -52.18 26.90 -5.81
C GLU A 900 -50.85 27.13 -5.05
N GLU A 901 -49.65 27.05 -5.67
CA GLU A 901 -48.88 28.13 -6.35
C GLU A 901 -48.63 29.38 -5.44
N VAL A 902 -47.47 30.04 -5.31
CA VAL A 902 -46.26 30.17 -6.15
C VAL A 902 -45.13 30.87 -5.36
N ALA A 903 -43.88 30.50 -5.70
CA ALA A 903 -42.58 31.22 -5.66
C ALA A 903 -42.06 32.00 -4.43
N THR A 904 -40.82 31.72 -4.00
CA THR A 904 -39.56 32.39 -4.43
C THR A 904 -38.37 31.94 -3.57
N SER A 905 -37.17 32.03 -4.18
CA SER A 905 -35.78 31.80 -3.69
C SER A 905 -35.30 30.35 -3.52
#